data_AF-A0A7L0CB19-F1
#
_entry.id   AF-A0A7L0CB19-F1
#
_cell.length_a   1.000
_cell.length_b   1.000
_cell.length_c   1.000
_cell.angle_alpha   90.00
_cell.angle_beta   90.00
_cell.angle_gamma   90.00
#
_symmetry.space_group_name_H-M   'P 1'
#
loop_
_entity.id
_entity.type
_entity.pdbx_description
1 polymer ?
#
loop_
_entity_poly.entity_id
_entity_poly.type
_entity_poly.pdbx_seq_one_letter_code
_entity_poly.pdbx_strand_id
1 'polypeptide(L)'
;QICNQHNAEAPNSEQAFHRMAQTEPNLDHDVSWFLLPSYWAKMVVALISFLCFANSYDGDFVFDDSEAIINNKDLRAETPLGDLWHHDFWGSKLSSNTSHKSYRPLTVLTFRINYLFAGGFYPVGFHVINIILHCTISVLMVDVFSILLGGLQFSNKGRRLNLAPKTSLLAALLFAVHPVHTECVAGIVGRADLLCALFFLLSFLGYCKAFRENKEGHNFSIFWVLVSVILGAIAMLCKEQGITILGLNAVFDALVINKLNVLELIQKLLHKDKSLENAVLLRKGLLFRITLLMSGGASILYIRWRIMGTGPPAFTEVDNPASFADSLFVRAINYNYYYSLNAWLLLCPWWLCFDWSMGCIPLIKSVSDWRIIALAALWFCLIGLICQALCSEDSHKRRILTLGLGFLIIPFLPASNLFFRVGFVIAERVIYLPSIGYCILFTYGFSLLSKQAKKKKILAVAVLGILLINVMRCALRSSQWRSEEQLFRSALSVCPLNAKVHYNVGKNLADKGNQSAAIKYYREAVRLNPKYVHAMNNLGNILKERNELQEAEELLSLAVQIQPDFAAAWMNLGIVQNSLRRFEEAEQSYWTAIKHRKKYPDCYYNLGRLYADLNRHVDALNAWRNATVLKPEHSLAWNNMIILLDNTGNLAQAEAVGREALELIPNDHSLMFSLANVLGKSQKYKESEALFLKAIKANPNAASYHGNLAVLYHRWGNLDLAKKHYEVSLKLDPMAPGTKENYNLLRRKLEQLQKKGS
;
A
#
# COMPACT_ATOMS: atom_id res chain seq x y z
N GLN A 1 34.30 -66.41 -54.98
CA GLN A 1 33.29 -65.46 -55.50
C GLN A 1 32.13 -65.48 -54.49
N ILE A 2 32.05 -64.50 -53.58
CA ILE A 2 31.22 -63.27 -53.69
C ILE A 2 29.72 -63.66 -53.72
N CYS A 3 28.78 -63.18 -52.89
CA CYS A 3 28.72 -62.24 -51.76
C CYS A 3 27.27 -62.25 -51.21
N ASN A 4 27.12 -62.03 -49.89
CA ASN A 4 26.05 -61.37 -49.12
C ASN A 4 24.62 -61.23 -49.69
N GLN A 5 23.61 -61.52 -48.85
CA GLN A 5 22.89 -60.49 -48.05
C GLN A 5 21.78 -61.12 -47.18
N HIS A 6 21.92 -61.01 -45.86
CA HIS A 6 20.83 -61.14 -44.90
C HIS A 6 20.05 -59.82 -44.85
N ASN A 7 18.74 -59.91 -45.01
CA ASN A 7 17.79 -58.81 -44.82
C ASN A 7 17.79 -58.36 -43.36
N ALA A 8 18.37 -57.19 -43.09
CA ALA A 8 18.13 -56.43 -41.86
C ALA A 8 16.98 -55.46 -42.14
N GLU A 9 15.79 -55.77 -41.63
CA GLU A 9 14.67 -54.83 -41.55
C GLU A 9 15.08 -53.62 -40.69
N ALA A 10 14.90 -52.43 -41.25
CA ALA A 10 15.11 -51.17 -40.55
C ALA A 10 14.15 -51.06 -39.35
N PRO A 11 14.62 -50.65 -38.16
CA PRO A 11 13.72 -50.46 -37.04
C PRO A 11 12.78 -49.29 -37.30
N ASN A 12 11.47 -49.55 -37.17
CA ASN A 12 10.40 -48.56 -37.23
C ASN A 12 10.74 -47.32 -36.37
N SER A 13 10.62 -46.15 -36.97
CA SER A 13 10.92 -44.84 -36.35
C SER A 13 10.08 -44.56 -35.08
N GLU A 14 8.93 -45.20 -34.92
CA GLU A 14 8.13 -45.17 -33.68
C GLU A 14 8.75 -45.96 -32.52
N GLN A 15 9.42 -47.08 -32.79
CA GLN A 15 10.10 -47.86 -31.75
C GLN A 15 11.40 -47.21 -31.29
N ALA A 16 12.08 -46.47 -32.17
CA ALA A 16 13.23 -45.63 -31.80
C ALA A 16 12.81 -44.44 -30.92
N PHE A 17 11.65 -43.83 -31.20
CA PHE A 17 11.07 -42.77 -30.36
C PHE A 17 10.65 -43.30 -28.98
N HIS A 18 10.09 -44.52 -28.92
CA HIS A 18 9.75 -45.17 -27.66
C HIS A 18 10.98 -45.64 -26.86
N ARG A 19 12.09 -46.05 -27.51
CA ARG A 19 13.34 -46.42 -26.82
C ARG A 19 14.16 -45.22 -26.36
N MET A 20 14.16 -44.09 -27.08
CA MET A 20 14.81 -42.85 -26.61
C MET A 20 14.02 -42.16 -25.48
N ALA A 21 12.70 -42.37 -25.40
CA ALA A 21 11.87 -41.87 -24.30
C ALA A 21 12.02 -42.69 -22.98
N GLN A 22 12.79 -43.78 -22.99
CA GLN A 22 12.98 -44.66 -21.81
C GLN A 22 14.13 -44.23 -20.88
N THR A 23 14.89 -43.18 -21.20
CA THR A 23 16.09 -42.79 -20.42
C THR A 23 15.96 -41.51 -19.59
N GLU A 24 14.84 -40.77 -19.66
CA GLU A 24 14.55 -39.68 -18.72
C GLU A 24 13.34 -40.05 -17.83
N PRO A 25 13.45 -39.96 -16.48
CA PRO A 25 12.34 -40.28 -15.58
C PRO A 25 11.17 -39.32 -15.84
N ASN A 26 10.11 -39.86 -16.43
CA ASN A 26 8.96 -39.10 -16.90
C ASN A 26 8.07 -38.72 -15.71
N LEU A 27 8.35 -37.57 -15.06
CA LEU A 27 7.60 -37.05 -13.90
C LEU A 27 6.08 -37.12 -14.07
N ASP A 28 5.61 -36.91 -15.29
CA ASP A 28 4.19 -36.85 -15.64
C ASP A 28 3.50 -38.24 -15.61
N HIS A 29 4.27 -39.32 -15.72
CA HIS A 29 3.77 -40.69 -15.64
C HIS A 29 3.48 -41.08 -14.19
N ASP A 30 4.30 -40.63 -13.26
CA ASP A 30 4.18 -40.98 -11.84
C ASP A 30 3.07 -40.19 -11.13
N VAL A 31 2.66 -39.05 -11.70
CA VAL A 31 1.62 -38.18 -11.16
C VAL A 31 0.21 -38.63 -11.57
N SER A 32 -0.57 -39.07 -10.57
CA SER A 32 -2.01 -39.36 -10.72
C SER A 32 -2.82 -38.06 -10.71
N TRP A 33 -2.76 -37.31 -11.81
CA TRP A 33 -3.46 -36.04 -12.02
C TRP A 33 -4.08 -35.96 -13.42
N PHE A 34 -5.00 -35.03 -13.61
CA PHE A 34 -5.73 -34.88 -14.87
C PHE A 34 -4.81 -34.40 -15.98
N LEU A 35 -4.90 -35.06 -17.14
CA LEU A 35 -4.28 -34.59 -18.37
C LEU A 35 -5.27 -33.69 -19.10
N LEU A 36 -4.92 -32.42 -19.31
CA LEU A 36 -5.70 -31.50 -20.11
C LEU A 36 -4.86 -31.01 -21.30
N PRO A 37 -5.46 -30.87 -22.50
CA PRO A 37 -4.81 -30.17 -23.61
C PRO A 37 -4.41 -28.76 -23.19
N SER A 38 -3.31 -28.25 -23.74
CA SER A 38 -2.73 -26.96 -23.30
C SER A 38 -3.71 -25.79 -23.31
N TYR A 39 -4.63 -25.74 -24.28
CA TYR A 39 -5.67 -24.73 -24.34
C TYR A 39 -6.61 -24.81 -23.11
N TRP A 40 -7.16 -25.99 -22.83
CA TRP A 40 -8.06 -26.22 -21.70
C TRP A 40 -7.36 -26.03 -20.36
N ALA A 41 -6.09 -26.46 -20.23
CA ALA A 41 -5.28 -26.22 -19.04
C ALA A 41 -5.19 -24.70 -18.72
N LYS A 42 -4.91 -23.87 -19.74
CA LYS A 42 -4.86 -22.42 -19.60
C LYS A 42 -6.23 -21.82 -19.24
N MET A 43 -7.31 -22.29 -19.87
CA MET A 43 -8.67 -21.83 -19.54
C MET A 43 -9.07 -22.15 -18.10
N VAL A 44 -8.76 -23.35 -17.62
CA VAL A 44 -9.04 -23.76 -16.23
C VAL A 44 -8.24 -22.90 -15.24
N VAL A 45 -6.95 -22.69 -15.50
CA VAL A 45 -6.11 -21.82 -14.66
C VAL A 45 -6.63 -20.38 -14.66
N ALA A 46 -7.03 -19.84 -15.82
CA ALA A 46 -7.61 -18.50 -15.90
C ALA A 46 -8.89 -18.37 -15.09
N LEU A 47 -9.81 -19.33 -15.23
CA LEU A 47 -11.09 -19.33 -14.52
C LEU A 47 -10.89 -19.43 -13.00
N ILE A 48 -10.04 -20.35 -12.55
CA ILE A 48 -9.77 -20.55 -11.11
C ILE A 48 -9.06 -19.32 -10.53
N SER A 49 -8.07 -18.78 -11.23
CA SER A 49 -7.37 -17.55 -10.83
C SER A 49 -8.34 -16.37 -10.70
N PHE A 50 -9.28 -16.23 -11.63
CA PHE A 50 -10.34 -15.22 -11.56
C PHE A 50 -11.22 -15.42 -10.33
N LEU A 51 -11.73 -16.64 -10.11
CA LEU A 51 -12.62 -16.95 -8.99
C LEU A 51 -12.00 -16.67 -7.61
N CYS A 52 -10.69 -16.84 -7.46
CA CYS A 52 -9.96 -16.55 -6.22
C CYS A 52 -10.07 -15.08 -5.76
N PHE A 53 -10.17 -14.14 -6.70
CA PHE A 53 -10.06 -12.69 -6.44
C PHE A 53 -11.24 -11.88 -6.97
N ALA A 54 -12.20 -12.52 -7.67
CA ALA A 54 -13.33 -11.82 -8.28
C ALA A 54 -14.17 -11.01 -7.27
N ASN A 55 -14.18 -11.39 -6.00
CA ASN A 55 -14.96 -10.70 -4.97
C ASN A 55 -14.34 -9.40 -4.45
N SER A 56 -13.11 -9.04 -4.84
CA SER A 56 -12.48 -7.76 -4.48
C SER A 56 -12.60 -6.68 -5.56
N TYR A 57 -13.30 -6.95 -6.67
CA TYR A 57 -13.39 -6.04 -7.81
C TYR A 57 -14.03 -4.68 -7.49
N ASP A 58 -14.90 -4.63 -6.49
CA ASP A 58 -15.67 -3.46 -6.05
C ASP A 58 -15.21 -2.90 -4.70
N GLY A 59 -13.96 -3.19 -4.32
CA GLY A 59 -13.35 -2.63 -3.11
C GLY A 59 -13.14 -1.11 -3.19
N ASP A 60 -13.00 -0.49 -2.02
CA ASP A 60 -12.58 0.90 -1.86
C ASP A 60 -11.04 1.03 -1.98
N PHE A 61 -10.55 2.27 -2.09
CA PHE A 61 -9.13 2.53 -1.85
C PHE A 61 -8.82 2.31 -0.37
N VAL A 62 -7.91 1.37 -0.07
CA VAL A 62 -7.60 0.98 1.31
C VAL A 62 -6.11 1.13 1.62
N PHE A 63 -5.79 1.52 2.85
CA PHE A 63 -4.41 1.50 3.37
C PHE A 63 -3.44 2.31 2.46
N ASP A 64 -2.41 1.68 1.89
CA ASP A 64 -1.40 2.32 1.04
C ASP A 64 -1.99 2.92 -0.26
N ASP A 65 -3.18 2.49 -0.68
CA ASP A 65 -3.82 3.00 -1.90
C ASP A 65 -4.16 4.49 -1.77
N SER A 66 -4.48 4.96 -0.56
CA SER A 66 -4.75 6.38 -0.28
C SER A 66 -3.54 7.25 -0.61
N GLU A 67 -2.34 6.82 -0.22
CA GLU A 67 -1.11 7.58 -0.47
C GLU A 67 -0.61 7.42 -1.91
N ALA A 68 -0.61 6.20 -2.44
CA ALA A 68 -0.06 5.93 -3.77
C ALA A 68 -0.96 6.45 -4.92
N ILE A 69 -2.25 6.64 -4.67
CA ILE A 69 -3.25 6.98 -5.70
C ILE A 69 -3.94 8.31 -5.38
N ILE A 70 -4.67 8.40 -4.28
CA ILE A 70 -5.54 9.58 -4.00
C ILE A 70 -4.68 10.83 -3.74
N ASN A 71 -3.66 10.69 -2.89
CA ASN A 71 -2.79 11.79 -2.49
C ASN A 71 -1.61 12.01 -3.46
N ASN A 72 -1.39 11.07 -4.38
CA ASN A 72 -0.33 11.16 -5.36
C ASN A 72 -0.71 12.14 -6.49
N LYS A 73 0.00 13.26 -6.56
CA LYS A 73 -0.23 14.33 -7.54
C LYS A 73 0.12 13.91 -8.96
N ASP A 74 0.97 12.89 -9.14
CA ASP A 74 1.45 12.48 -10.46
C ASP A 74 0.36 11.84 -11.32
N LEU A 75 -0.72 11.37 -10.71
CA LEU A 75 -1.87 10.79 -11.40
C LEU A 75 -2.74 11.87 -12.04
N ARG A 76 -2.65 13.12 -11.59
CA ARG A 76 -3.53 14.20 -12.08
C ARG A 76 -3.10 14.69 -13.45
N ALA A 77 -4.07 15.19 -14.22
CA ALA A 77 -3.82 15.65 -15.59
C ALA A 77 -2.90 16.89 -15.62
N GLU A 78 -2.92 17.71 -14.57
CA GLU A 78 -2.14 18.96 -14.50
C GLU A 78 -0.64 18.72 -14.28
N THR A 79 -0.25 17.59 -13.69
CA THR A 79 1.16 17.28 -13.45
C THR A 79 1.85 16.82 -14.75
N PRO A 80 2.96 17.39 -15.19
CA PRO A 80 3.65 16.96 -16.41
C PRO A 80 4.02 15.46 -16.41
N LEU A 81 3.91 14.78 -17.55
CA LEU A 81 4.29 13.35 -17.67
C LEU A 81 5.80 13.12 -17.41
N GLY A 82 6.64 14.13 -17.65
CA GLY A 82 8.08 14.05 -17.39
C GLY A 82 8.41 13.88 -15.91
N ASP A 83 7.56 14.36 -15.00
CA ASP A 83 7.79 14.34 -13.55
C ASP A 83 7.82 12.90 -13.00
N LEU A 84 7.12 11.97 -13.68
CA LEU A 84 7.14 10.54 -13.34
C LEU A 84 8.56 9.95 -13.28
N TRP A 85 9.50 10.50 -14.07
CA TRP A 85 10.88 10.02 -14.10
C TRP A 85 11.75 10.58 -12.97
N HIS A 86 11.24 11.58 -12.24
CA HIS A 86 11.94 12.30 -11.17
C HIS A 86 11.28 12.12 -9.79
N HIS A 87 10.10 11.52 -9.74
CA HIS A 87 9.36 11.24 -8.51
C HIS A 87 9.47 9.76 -8.11
N ASP A 88 9.28 9.49 -6.83
CA ASP A 88 9.11 8.14 -6.32
C ASP A 88 7.67 7.64 -6.53
N PHE A 89 7.43 6.38 -6.15
CA PHE A 89 6.14 5.71 -6.29
C PHE A 89 4.97 6.45 -5.60
N TRP A 90 5.26 7.31 -4.62
CA TRP A 90 4.27 8.04 -3.82
C TRP A 90 4.06 9.48 -4.30
N GLY A 91 4.75 9.91 -5.37
CA GLY A 91 4.65 11.26 -5.93
C GLY A 91 5.57 12.29 -5.28
N SER A 92 6.56 11.85 -4.50
CA SER A 92 7.57 12.73 -3.91
C SER A 92 8.81 12.80 -4.79
N LYS A 93 9.41 13.99 -4.90
CA LYS A 93 10.68 14.17 -5.65
C LYS A 93 11.77 13.27 -5.10
N LEU A 94 12.42 12.50 -5.98
CA LEU A 94 13.53 11.61 -5.62
C LEU A 94 14.69 12.36 -4.99
N SER A 95 14.90 13.65 -5.28
CA SER A 95 15.94 14.46 -4.64
C SER A 95 15.61 14.85 -3.20
N SER A 96 14.36 14.71 -2.75
CA SER A 96 13.97 15.03 -1.37
C SER A 96 14.52 14.01 -0.38
N ASN A 97 14.85 14.48 0.84
CA ASN A 97 15.20 13.63 1.97
C ASN A 97 13.99 12.89 2.55
N THR A 98 12.78 13.38 2.27
CA THR A 98 11.51 12.74 2.69
C THR A 98 11.03 11.67 1.70
N SER A 99 11.72 11.50 0.57
CA SER A 99 11.35 10.49 -0.42
C SER A 99 11.69 9.09 0.08
N HIS A 100 10.80 8.13 -0.21
CA HIS A 100 11.04 6.71 0.07
C HIS A 100 11.99 6.07 -0.94
N LYS A 101 12.43 6.80 -1.98
CA LYS A 101 13.32 6.33 -3.04
C LYS A 101 12.79 5.10 -3.79
N SER A 102 11.49 4.81 -3.70
CA SER A 102 10.81 3.72 -4.39
C SER A 102 10.59 4.08 -5.86
N TYR A 103 11.61 3.88 -6.70
CA TYR A 103 11.55 4.29 -8.10
C TYR A 103 10.77 3.30 -8.99
N ARG A 104 9.51 3.65 -9.33
CA ARG A 104 8.56 2.78 -10.06
C ARG A 104 7.72 3.54 -11.11
N PRO A 105 8.36 4.27 -12.04
CA PRO A 105 7.67 5.20 -12.94
C PRO A 105 6.61 4.53 -13.82
N LEU A 106 6.86 3.30 -14.29
CA LEU A 106 5.92 2.60 -15.17
C LEU A 106 4.67 2.16 -14.41
N THR A 107 4.79 1.80 -13.13
CA THR A 107 3.62 1.46 -12.31
C THR A 107 2.74 2.70 -12.11
N VAL A 108 3.34 3.84 -11.72
CA VAL A 108 2.61 5.10 -11.54
C VAL A 108 1.96 5.54 -12.86
N LEU A 109 2.65 5.38 -14.00
CA LEU A 109 2.08 5.63 -15.32
C LEU A 109 0.81 4.80 -15.57
N THR A 110 0.77 3.52 -15.19
CA THR A 110 -0.46 2.73 -15.33
C THR A 110 -1.59 3.20 -14.42
N PHE A 111 -1.30 3.73 -13.22
CA PHE A 111 -2.32 4.35 -12.37
C PHE A 111 -2.86 5.63 -12.99
N ARG A 112 -1.97 6.47 -13.54
CA ARG A 112 -2.35 7.69 -14.25
C ARG A 112 -3.22 7.40 -15.47
N ILE A 113 -2.84 6.43 -16.30
CA ILE A 113 -3.63 5.99 -17.45
C ILE A 113 -5.02 5.55 -16.99
N ASN A 114 -5.09 4.75 -15.92
CA ASN A 114 -6.36 4.29 -15.36
C ASN A 114 -7.24 5.45 -14.85
N TYR A 115 -6.65 6.42 -14.15
CA TYR A 115 -7.33 7.63 -13.69
C TYR A 115 -7.93 8.42 -14.86
N LEU A 116 -7.15 8.63 -15.92
CA LEU A 116 -7.59 9.36 -17.11
C LEU A 116 -8.73 8.65 -17.85
N PHE A 117 -8.63 7.33 -18.02
CA PHE A 117 -9.69 6.54 -18.67
C PHE A 117 -10.98 6.49 -17.86
N ALA A 118 -10.89 6.42 -16.54
CA ALA A 118 -12.06 6.41 -15.66
C ALA A 118 -12.68 7.80 -15.46
N GLY A 119 -11.95 8.88 -15.80
CA GLY A 119 -12.38 10.26 -15.55
C GLY A 119 -12.29 10.68 -14.07
N GLY A 120 -11.48 9.98 -13.26
CA GLY A 120 -11.37 10.26 -11.82
C GLY A 120 -10.86 9.09 -10.99
N PHE A 121 -10.96 9.25 -9.66
CA PHE A 121 -10.60 8.23 -8.68
C PHE A 121 -11.76 7.24 -8.46
N TYR A 122 -11.94 6.32 -9.40
CA TYR A 122 -12.94 5.25 -9.30
C TYR A 122 -12.24 3.90 -9.09
N PRO A 123 -12.37 3.27 -7.91
CA PRO A 123 -11.52 2.14 -7.52
C PRO A 123 -11.77 0.86 -8.35
N VAL A 124 -12.99 0.63 -8.83
CA VAL A 124 -13.36 -0.59 -9.58
C VAL A 124 -12.41 -0.89 -10.74
N GLY A 125 -12.13 0.11 -11.58
CA GLY A 125 -11.23 -0.07 -12.72
C GLY A 125 -9.81 -0.47 -12.29
N PHE A 126 -9.37 0.00 -11.13
CA PHE A 126 -8.04 -0.32 -10.62
C PHE A 126 -7.93 -1.77 -10.15
N HIS A 127 -8.92 -2.26 -9.41
CA HIS A 127 -8.97 -3.66 -8.95
C HIS A 127 -9.12 -4.63 -10.13
N VAL A 128 -9.99 -4.33 -11.09
CA VAL A 128 -10.21 -5.18 -12.27
C VAL A 128 -8.91 -5.39 -13.06
N ILE A 129 -8.10 -4.35 -13.25
CA ILE A 129 -6.79 -4.48 -13.92
C ILE A 129 -5.87 -5.43 -13.15
N ASN A 130 -5.80 -5.35 -11.82
CA ASN A 130 -4.95 -6.24 -11.02
C ASN A 130 -5.42 -7.70 -11.11
N ILE A 131 -6.74 -7.95 -11.07
CA ILE A 131 -7.31 -9.29 -11.26
C ILE A 131 -6.94 -9.83 -12.65
N ILE A 132 -7.08 -9.03 -13.71
CA ILE A 132 -6.73 -9.42 -15.08
C ILE A 132 -5.23 -9.72 -15.21
N LEU A 133 -4.37 -8.88 -14.61
CA LEU A 133 -2.93 -9.09 -14.61
C LEU A 133 -2.58 -10.42 -13.93
N HIS A 134 -3.15 -10.71 -12.77
CA HIS A 134 -2.92 -11.97 -12.07
C HIS A 134 -3.40 -13.19 -12.87
N CYS A 135 -4.59 -13.12 -13.48
CA CYS A 135 -5.09 -14.17 -14.36
C CYS A 135 -4.13 -14.41 -15.55
N THR A 136 -3.63 -13.33 -16.15
CA THR A 136 -2.68 -13.39 -17.28
C THR A 136 -1.37 -14.05 -16.87
N ILE A 137 -0.81 -13.65 -15.71
CA ILE A 137 0.42 -14.24 -15.16
C ILE A 137 0.20 -15.73 -14.87
N SER A 138 -0.90 -16.11 -14.22
CA SER A 138 -1.25 -17.51 -13.93
C SER A 138 -1.36 -18.35 -15.22
N VAL A 139 -1.94 -17.82 -16.29
CA VAL A 139 -1.98 -18.48 -17.61
C VAL A 139 -0.59 -18.65 -18.21
N LEU A 140 0.26 -17.62 -18.14
CA LEU A 140 1.65 -17.70 -18.60
C LEU A 140 2.46 -18.72 -17.79
N MET A 141 2.14 -18.90 -16.51
CA MET A 141 2.81 -19.88 -15.65
C MET A 141 2.65 -21.31 -16.13
N VAL A 142 1.58 -21.65 -16.86
CA VAL A 142 1.45 -22.98 -17.51
C VAL A 142 2.62 -23.23 -18.47
N ASP A 143 2.99 -22.22 -19.26
CA ASP A 143 4.11 -22.33 -20.21
C ASP A 143 5.46 -22.31 -19.48
N VAL A 144 5.62 -21.44 -18.47
CA VAL A 144 6.84 -21.35 -17.67
C VAL A 144 7.11 -22.66 -16.93
N PHE A 145 6.13 -23.23 -16.23
CA PHE A 145 6.29 -24.51 -15.54
C PHE A 145 6.51 -25.67 -16.52
N SER A 146 5.93 -25.64 -17.73
CA SER A 146 6.24 -26.64 -18.76
C SER A 146 7.73 -26.67 -19.14
N ILE A 147 8.38 -25.49 -19.18
CA ILE A 147 9.81 -25.37 -19.47
C ILE A 147 10.64 -25.79 -18.25
N LEU A 148 10.29 -25.29 -17.06
CA LEU A 148 11.07 -25.52 -15.84
C LEU A 148 11.05 -26.99 -15.42
N LEU A 149 9.89 -27.63 -15.43
CA LEU A 149 9.71 -29.04 -15.07
C LEU A 149 10.01 -29.99 -16.24
N GLY A 150 9.58 -29.65 -17.46
CA GLY A 150 9.62 -30.55 -18.61
C GLY A 150 10.82 -30.41 -19.54
N GLY A 151 11.58 -29.30 -19.50
CA GLY A 151 12.63 -29.08 -20.49
C GLY A 151 12.28 -28.10 -21.60
N LEU A 152 13.32 -27.66 -22.30
CA LEU A 152 13.18 -26.87 -23.53
C LEU A 152 13.44 -27.79 -24.72
N GLN A 153 12.35 -28.30 -25.31
CA GLN A 153 12.40 -29.13 -26.52
C GLN A 153 11.40 -28.65 -27.57
N PHE A 154 11.77 -28.80 -28.84
CA PHE A 154 10.95 -28.41 -29.98
C PHE A 154 10.74 -29.61 -30.90
N SER A 155 9.51 -29.75 -31.42
CA SER A 155 9.16 -30.67 -32.49
C SER A 155 9.91 -30.32 -33.77
N ASN A 156 10.07 -31.29 -34.67
CA ASN A 156 10.62 -31.10 -36.03
C ASN A 156 9.92 -29.97 -36.83
N LYS A 157 8.66 -29.66 -36.48
CA LYS A 157 7.88 -28.53 -37.05
C LYS A 157 8.10 -27.19 -36.32
N GLY A 158 9.10 -27.08 -35.44
CA GLY A 158 9.45 -25.88 -34.68
C GLY A 158 8.43 -25.49 -33.59
N ARG A 159 7.53 -26.40 -33.20
CA ARG A 159 6.55 -26.21 -32.12
C ARG A 159 7.13 -26.73 -30.80
N ARG A 160 7.05 -25.94 -29.73
CA ARG A 160 7.51 -26.34 -28.39
C ARG A 160 6.67 -27.49 -27.85
N LEU A 161 7.33 -28.53 -27.37
CA LEU A 161 6.70 -29.71 -26.78
C LEU A 161 6.53 -29.47 -25.27
N ASN A 162 5.35 -29.79 -24.73
CA ASN A 162 5.14 -29.85 -23.28
C ASN A 162 5.30 -31.31 -22.83
N LEU A 163 6.46 -31.64 -22.28
CA LEU A 163 6.79 -32.99 -21.82
C LEU A 163 6.20 -33.33 -20.46
N ALA A 164 5.73 -32.33 -19.70
CA ALA A 164 5.22 -32.51 -18.35
C ALA A 164 3.85 -31.80 -18.15
N PRO A 165 2.82 -32.12 -18.95
CA PRO A 165 1.56 -31.39 -18.98
C PRO A 165 0.75 -31.49 -17.68
N LYS A 166 0.74 -32.62 -16.97
CA LYS A 166 0.02 -32.74 -15.70
C LYS A 166 0.73 -31.98 -14.58
N THR A 167 2.04 -32.12 -14.48
CA THR A 167 2.82 -31.45 -13.43
C THR A 167 2.87 -29.93 -13.62
N SER A 168 3.01 -29.46 -14.87
CA SER A 168 2.92 -28.02 -15.19
C SER A 168 1.54 -27.44 -14.88
N LEU A 169 0.46 -28.17 -15.15
CA LEU A 169 -0.89 -27.77 -14.75
C LEU A 169 -1.03 -27.69 -13.22
N LEU A 170 -0.56 -28.70 -12.49
CA LEU A 170 -0.63 -28.70 -11.03
C LEU A 170 0.14 -27.52 -10.42
N ALA A 171 1.37 -27.28 -10.88
CA ALA A 171 2.18 -26.15 -10.42
C ALA A 171 1.51 -24.80 -10.75
N ALA A 172 0.92 -24.67 -11.94
CA ALA A 172 0.18 -23.46 -12.34
C ALA A 172 -1.07 -23.23 -11.48
N LEU A 173 -1.81 -24.29 -11.15
CA LEU A 173 -2.96 -24.21 -10.25
C LEU A 173 -2.53 -23.80 -8.84
N LEU A 174 -1.49 -24.44 -8.28
CA LEU A 174 -0.94 -24.08 -6.96
C LEU A 174 -0.52 -22.61 -6.89
N PHE A 175 0.11 -22.10 -7.95
CA PHE A 175 0.45 -20.70 -8.06
C PHE A 175 -0.80 -19.82 -8.12
N ALA A 176 -1.75 -20.12 -9.02
CA ALA A 176 -2.96 -19.32 -9.24
C ALA A 176 -3.86 -19.20 -8.00
N VAL A 177 -3.79 -20.15 -7.07
CA VAL A 177 -4.62 -20.16 -5.86
C VAL A 177 -3.85 -19.80 -4.60
N HIS A 178 -2.58 -19.39 -4.67
CA HIS A 178 -1.78 -19.22 -3.45
C HIS A 178 -2.22 -17.97 -2.64
N PRO A 179 -2.67 -18.09 -1.37
CA PRO A 179 -3.24 -16.96 -0.64
C PRO A 179 -2.30 -15.78 -0.37
N VAL A 180 -0.98 -16.00 -0.34
CA VAL A 180 0.04 -14.92 -0.26
C VAL A 180 -0.02 -13.93 -1.43
N HIS A 181 -0.70 -14.27 -2.53
CA HIS A 181 -0.90 -13.37 -3.65
C HIS A 181 -1.96 -12.30 -3.37
N THR A 182 -2.75 -12.45 -2.32
CA THR A 182 -3.92 -11.60 -2.08
C THR A 182 -3.58 -10.13 -1.94
N GLU A 183 -2.49 -9.78 -1.23
CA GLU A 183 -2.03 -8.39 -1.15
C GLU A 183 -1.73 -7.81 -2.55
N CYS A 184 -1.06 -8.57 -3.43
CA CYS A 184 -0.73 -8.12 -4.78
C CYS A 184 -1.95 -7.91 -5.68
N VAL A 185 -2.99 -8.74 -5.50
CA VAL A 185 -4.16 -8.74 -6.39
C VAL A 185 -5.27 -7.84 -5.88
N ALA A 186 -5.61 -7.95 -4.59
CA ALA A 186 -6.70 -7.19 -4.00
C ALA A 186 -6.30 -5.77 -3.62
N GLY A 187 -5.06 -5.55 -3.13
CA GLY A 187 -4.54 -4.20 -2.91
C GLY A 187 -4.12 -3.54 -4.23
N ILE A 188 -4.53 -2.29 -4.48
CA ILE A 188 -4.28 -1.67 -5.79
C ILE A 188 -2.79 -1.39 -5.99
N VAL A 189 -2.09 -0.95 -4.95
CA VAL A 189 -0.63 -0.77 -4.89
C VAL A 189 0.15 -2.03 -5.32
N GLY A 190 -0.44 -3.21 -5.12
CA GLY A 190 0.06 -4.50 -5.57
C GLY A 190 0.28 -4.61 -7.09
N ARG A 191 -0.24 -3.67 -7.88
CA ARG A 191 0.04 -3.56 -9.32
C ARG A 191 1.53 -3.52 -9.65
N ALA A 192 2.36 -2.94 -8.77
CA ALA A 192 3.81 -2.94 -8.93
C ALA A 192 4.37 -4.37 -9.04
N ASP A 193 3.91 -5.26 -8.17
CA ASP A 193 4.29 -6.67 -8.11
C ASP A 193 3.80 -7.44 -9.33
N LEU A 194 2.54 -7.21 -9.73
CA LEU A 194 1.94 -7.89 -10.87
C LEU A 194 2.59 -7.49 -12.19
N LEU A 195 2.80 -6.19 -12.43
CA LEU A 195 3.51 -5.72 -13.63
C LEU A 195 4.95 -6.21 -13.66
N CYS A 196 5.65 -6.14 -12.52
CA CYS A 196 6.99 -6.70 -12.40
C CYS A 196 6.99 -8.18 -12.76
N ALA A 197 6.09 -8.98 -12.19
CA ALA A 197 5.99 -10.41 -12.47
C ALA A 197 5.64 -10.71 -13.94
N LEU A 198 4.72 -9.95 -14.55
CA LEU A 198 4.39 -10.11 -15.97
C LEU A 198 5.63 -9.94 -16.86
N PHE A 199 6.33 -8.81 -16.73
CA PHE A 199 7.51 -8.54 -17.56
C PHE A 199 8.70 -9.44 -17.20
N PHE A 200 8.82 -9.85 -15.95
CA PHE A 200 9.79 -10.84 -15.49
C PHE A 200 9.59 -12.19 -16.20
N LEU A 201 8.34 -12.69 -16.26
CA LEU A 201 8.04 -13.95 -16.94
C LEU A 201 8.16 -13.83 -18.46
N LEU A 202 7.77 -12.68 -19.05
CA LEU A 202 7.98 -12.42 -20.47
C LEU A 202 9.48 -12.35 -20.82
N SER A 203 10.31 -11.79 -19.94
CA SER A 203 11.77 -11.78 -20.07
C SER A 203 12.33 -13.22 -20.07
N PHE A 204 11.87 -14.08 -19.16
CA PHE A 204 12.23 -15.51 -19.13
C PHE A 204 11.82 -16.25 -20.41
N LEU A 205 10.55 -16.09 -20.84
CA LEU A 205 10.03 -16.74 -22.03
C LEU A 205 10.70 -16.21 -23.31
N GLY A 206 10.99 -14.91 -23.37
CA GLY A 206 11.77 -14.28 -24.44
C GLY A 206 13.17 -14.86 -24.52
N TYR A 207 13.83 -15.05 -23.36
CA TYR A 207 15.13 -15.72 -23.29
C TYR A 207 15.07 -17.16 -23.81
N CYS A 208 14.04 -17.93 -23.43
CA CYS A 208 13.84 -19.28 -23.93
C CYS A 208 13.63 -19.34 -25.45
N LYS A 209 12.99 -18.31 -26.05
CA LYS A 209 12.81 -18.21 -27.51
C LYS A 209 14.13 -18.01 -28.26
N ALA A 210 15.18 -17.49 -27.61
CA ALA A 210 16.49 -17.34 -28.23
C ALA A 210 17.09 -18.66 -28.73
N PHE A 211 16.62 -19.79 -28.20
CA PHE A 211 17.08 -21.14 -28.56
C PHE A 211 16.13 -21.89 -29.51
N ARG A 212 15.06 -21.24 -30.01
CA ARG A 212 14.09 -21.85 -30.94
C ARG A 212 14.60 -21.90 -32.39
N GLU A 213 15.44 -20.95 -32.78
CA GLU A 213 15.59 -20.57 -34.19
C GLU A 213 16.46 -21.51 -35.06
N ASN A 214 17.10 -22.58 -34.57
CA ASN A 214 17.96 -23.39 -35.47
C ASN A 214 17.99 -24.91 -35.23
N LYS A 215 17.94 -25.66 -36.34
CA LYS A 215 18.04 -27.12 -36.46
C LYS A 215 19.46 -27.67 -36.24
N GLU A 216 20.47 -26.81 -36.19
CA GLU A 216 21.89 -27.18 -36.11
C GLU A 216 22.55 -26.58 -34.86
N GLY A 217 22.21 -27.13 -33.69
CA GLY A 217 23.05 -27.31 -32.50
C GLY A 217 23.84 -26.16 -31.83
N HIS A 218 24.15 -25.03 -32.47
CA HIS A 218 25.20 -24.11 -31.99
C HIS A 218 24.90 -22.60 -32.05
N ASN A 219 23.84 -22.15 -32.74
CA ASN A 219 23.53 -20.72 -32.89
C ASN A 219 22.28 -20.29 -32.11
N PHE A 220 22.40 -19.22 -31.30
CA PHE A 220 21.32 -18.59 -30.53
C PHE A 220 20.97 -17.20 -31.09
N SER A 221 19.74 -16.74 -30.86
CA SER A 221 19.27 -15.44 -31.34
C SER A 221 19.62 -14.31 -30.36
N ILE A 222 20.58 -13.45 -30.74
CA ILE A 222 20.98 -12.28 -29.93
C ILE A 222 19.79 -11.33 -29.73
N PHE A 223 18.93 -11.18 -30.74
CA PHE A 223 17.72 -10.36 -30.67
C PHE A 223 16.85 -10.73 -29.46
N TRP A 224 16.55 -12.02 -29.29
CA TRP A 224 15.72 -12.49 -28.17
C TRP A 224 16.40 -12.34 -26.81
N VAL A 225 17.73 -12.43 -26.74
CA VAL A 225 18.48 -12.13 -25.51
C VAL A 225 18.39 -10.64 -25.17
N LEU A 226 18.54 -9.74 -26.15
CA LEU A 226 18.37 -8.30 -25.94
C LEU A 226 16.93 -7.94 -25.54
N VAL A 227 15.93 -8.55 -26.18
CA VAL A 227 14.52 -8.41 -25.77
C VAL A 227 14.32 -8.85 -24.32
N SER A 228 14.94 -9.94 -23.90
CA SER A 228 14.90 -10.41 -22.51
C SER A 228 15.51 -9.38 -21.53
N VAL A 229 16.65 -8.77 -21.89
CA VAL A 229 17.28 -7.71 -21.09
C VAL A 229 16.38 -6.48 -20.98
N ILE A 230 15.78 -6.04 -22.09
CA ILE A 230 14.85 -4.89 -22.12
C ILE A 230 13.61 -5.17 -21.27
N LEU A 231 13.00 -6.35 -21.39
CA LEU A 231 11.86 -6.75 -20.57
C LEU A 231 12.25 -6.83 -19.07
N GLY A 232 13.47 -7.26 -18.75
CA GLY A 232 14.01 -7.21 -17.40
C GLY A 232 14.17 -5.78 -16.87
N ALA A 233 14.59 -4.83 -17.71
CA ALA A 233 14.63 -3.41 -17.39
C ALA A 233 13.23 -2.85 -17.12
N ILE A 234 12.25 -3.19 -17.96
CA ILE A 234 10.84 -2.79 -17.79
C ILE A 234 10.30 -3.36 -16.48
N ALA A 235 10.55 -4.65 -16.18
CA ALA A 235 10.16 -5.24 -14.90
C ALA A 235 10.75 -4.46 -13.72
N MET A 236 12.03 -4.06 -13.80
CA MET A 236 12.71 -3.28 -12.77
C MET A 236 12.11 -1.86 -12.59
N LEU A 237 11.65 -1.24 -13.68
CA LEU A 237 10.95 0.05 -13.65
C LEU A 237 9.52 -0.05 -13.09
N CYS A 238 8.94 -1.26 -13.03
CA CYS A 238 7.70 -1.52 -12.31
C CYS A 238 7.97 -1.80 -10.82
N LYS A 239 9.00 -2.60 -10.51
CA LYS A 239 9.46 -2.90 -9.15
C LYS A 239 10.92 -3.36 -9.13
N GLU A 240 11.65 -3.00 -8.08
CA GLU A 240 13.09 -3.26 -7.89
C GLU A 240 13.49 -4.73 -8.15
N GLN A 241 12.64 -5.68 -7.72
CA GLN A 241 12.89 -7.12 -7.84
C GLN A 241 13.04 -7.60 -9.28
N GLY A 242 12.54 -6.85 -10.26
CA GLY A 242 12.57 -7.23 -11.68
C GLY A 242 13.97 -7.54 -12.21
N ILE A 243 15.02 -6.90 -11.69
CA ILE A 243 16.41 -7.13 -12.12
C ILE A 243 16.89 -8.58 -11.91
N THR A 244 16.29 -9.28 -10.95
CA THR A 244 16.70 -10.62 -10.57
C THR A 244 16.46 -11.67 -11.67
N ILE A 245 15.63 -11.36 -12.68
CA ILE A 245 15.42 -12.25 -13.83
C ILE A 245 16.69 -12.49 -14.65
N LEU A 246 17.58 -11.50 -14.76
CA LEU A 246 18.81 -11.66 -15.54
C LEU A 246 19.72 -12.71 -14.91
N GLY A 247 19.79 -12.73 -13.57
CA GLY A 247 20.47 -13.77 -12.81
C GLY A 247 19.83 -15.14 -13.00
N LEU A 248 18.49 -15.21 -12.96
CA LEU A 248 17.77 -16.47 -13.20
C LEU A 248 17.92 -17.00 -14.63
N ASN A 249 17.94 -16.14 -15.63
CA ASN A 249 18.22 -16.52 -17.02
C ASN A 249 19.64 -17.08 -17.16
N ALA A 250 20.63 -16.49 -16.48
CA ALA A 250 21.99 -17.02 -16.46
C ALA A 250 22.07 -18.41 -15.79
N VAL A 251 21.37 -18.60 -14.66
CA VAL A 251 21.26 -19.91 -13.99
C VAL A 251 20.57 -20.94 -14.90
N PHE A 252 19.48 -20.55 -15.56
CA PHE A 252 18.76 -21.39 -16.51
C PHE A 252 19.63 -21.78 -17.71
N ASP A 253 20.37 -20.84 -18.29
CA ASP A 253 21.28 -21.09 -19.42
C ASP A 253 22.39 -22.08 -19.05
N ALA A 254 23.03 -21.87 -17.90
CA ALA A 254 24.09 -22.74 -17.41
C ALA A 254 23.57 -24.19 -17.20
N LEU A 255 22.41 -24.33 -16.55
CA LEU A 255 21.94 -25.63 -16.06
C LEU A 255 21.05 -26.39 -17.04
N VAL A 256 20.17 -25.69 -17.75
CA VAL A 256 19.18 -26.32 -18.64
C VAL A 256 19.69 -26.42 -20.06
N ILE A 257 20.27 -25.35 -20.58
CA ILE A 257 20.74 -25.29 -21.97
C ILE A 257 22.09 -25.98 -22.11
N ASN A 258 23.06 -25.62 -21.28
CA ASN A 258 24.43 -26.15 -21.36
C ASN A 258 24.66 -27.38 -20.46
N LYS A 259 23.63 -27.81 -19.72
CA LYS A 259 23.66 -28.99 -18.83
C LYS A 259 24.89 -29.03 -17.91
N LEU A 260 25.34 -27.86 -17.44
CA LEU A 260 26.55 -27.78 -16.61
C LEU A 260 26.32 -28.44 -15.25
N ASN A 261 27.24 -29.32 -14.89
CA ASN A 261 27.33 -29.81 -13.52
C ASN A 261 28.15 -28.82 -12.69
N VAL A 262 27.48 -28.13 -11.76
CA VAL A 262 28.09 -27.10 -10.90
C VAL A 262 29.21 -27.69 -10.04
N LEU A 263 29.01 -28.90 -9.51
CA LEU A 263 29.99 -29.56 -8.64
C LEU A 263 31.25 -29.95 -9.43
N GLU A 264 31.07 -30.52 -10.61
CA GLU A 264 32.17 -30.89 -11.50
C GLU A 264 32.97 -29.66 -11.95
N LEU A 265 32.29 -28.54 -12.21
CA LEU A 265 32.93 -27.27 -12.56
C LEU A 265 33.79 -26.73 -11.40
N ILE A 266 33.24 -26.73 -10.18
CA ILE A 266 33.94 -26.27 -8.98
C ILE A 266 35.17 -27.15 -8.71
N GLN A 267 35.03 -28.48 -8.80
CA GLN A 267 36.13 -29.42 -8.63
C GLN A 267 37.23 -29.23 -9.68
N LYS A 268 36.88 -29.06 -10.96
CA LYS A 268 37.84 -28.79 -12.04
C LYS A 268 38.57 -27.46 -11.87
N LEU A 269 37.90 -26.42 -11.36
CA LEU A 269 38.50 -25.12 -11.04
C LEU A 269 39.46 -25.21 -9.84
N LEU A 270 39.06 -25.91 -8.78
CA LEU A 270 39.90 -26.13 -7.59
C LEU A 270 41.16 -26.94 -7.90
N HIS A 271 41.07 -27.93 -8.79
CA HIS A 271 42.20 -28.79 -9.16
C HIS A 271 43.07 -28.28 -10.33
N LYS A 272 42.81 -27.06 -10.84
CA LYS A 272 43.56 -26.43 -11.97
C LYS A 272 43.82 -27.40 -13.14
N ASP A 273 42.79 -28.13 -13.54
CA ASP A 273 42.89 -29.15 -14.59
C ASP A 273 42.97 -28.51 -16.00
N LYS A 274 43.94 -28.97 -16.83
CA LYS A 274 44.15 -28.48 -18.21
C LYS A 274 43.05 -28.94 -19.18
N SER A 275 42.24 -29.94 -18.82
CA SER A 275 41.05 -30.35 -19.62
C SER A 275 39.98 -29.25 -19.74
N LEU A 276 40.10 -28.19 -18.93
CA LEU A 276 39.20 -27.03 -18.91
C LEU A 276 39.26 -26.22 -20.21
N GLU A 277 40.41 -26.14 -20.91
CA GLU A 277 40.56 -25.33 -22.14
C GLU A 277 39.66 -25.83 -23.29
N ASN A 278 39.51 -27.15 -23.43
CA ASN A 278 38.61 -27.75 -24.44
C ASN A 278 37.12 -27.60 -24.07
N ALA A 279 36.78 -27.59 -22.77
CA ALA A 279 35.43 -27.29 -22.30
C ALA A 279 35.07 -25.80 -22.46
N VAL A 280 36.07 -24.89 -22.44
CA VAL A 280 35.89 -23.44 -22.64
C VAL A 280 35.55 -23.10 -24.09
N LEU A 281 36.06 -23.85 -25.08
CA LEU A 281 35.74 -23.62 -26.50
C LEU A 281 34.25 -23.90 -26.82
N LEU A 282 33.67 -24.96 -26.24
CA LEU A 282 32.23 -25.29 -26.33
C LEU A 282 31.34 -24.27 -25.58
N ARG A 283 31.92 -23.53 -24.62
CA ARG A 283 31.24 -22.54 -23.75
C ARG A 283 31.34 -21.10 -24.23
N LYS A 284 31.96 -20.81 -25.39
CA LYS A 284 32.03 -19.43 -25.92
C LYS A 284 30.64 -18.78 -26.07
N GLY A 285 29.64 -19.54 -26.52
CA GLY A 285 28.27 -19.05 -26.62
C GLY A 285 27.61 -18.76 -25.27
N LEU A 286 27.83 -19.61 -24.26
CA LEU A 286 27.37 -19.38 -22.88
C LEU A 286 28.03 -18.14 -22.27
N LEU A 287 29.36 -18.04 -22.36
CA LEU A 287 30.12 -16.90 -21.85
C LEU A 287 29.61 -15.60 -22.49
N PHE A 288 29.42 -15.57 -23.81
CA PHE A 288 28.87 -14.41 -24.50
C PHE A 288 27.49 -14.02 -23.97
N ARG A 289 26.57 -14.98 -23.81
CA ARG A 289 25.22 -14.70 -23.29
C ARG A 289 25.25 -14.22 -21.84
N ILE A 290 26.06 -14.83 -20.97
CA ILE A 290 26.25 -14.36 -19.59
C ILE A 290 26.82 -12.94 -19.58
N THR A 291 27.85 -12.66 -20.40
CA THR A 291 28.41 -11.31 -20.51
C THR A 291 27.36 -10.30 -20.99
N LEU A 292 26.49 -10.68 -21.94
CA LEU A 292 25.41 -9.82 -22.41
C LEU A 292 24.37 -9.54 -21.31
N LEU A 293 23.97 -10.56 -20.55
CA LEU A 293 23.06 -10.41 -19.42
C LEU A 293 23.68 -9.54 -18.30
N MET A 294 24.95 -9.78 -17.97
CA MET A 294 25.66 -9.06 -16.92
C MET A 294 25.94 -7.61 -17.28
N SER A 295 26.37 -7.34 -18.53
CA SER A 295 26.57 -5.97 -19.02
C SER A 295 25.24 -5.21 -19.07
N GLY A 296 24.18 -5.82 -19.60
CA GLY A 296 22.84 -5.24 -19.58
C GLY A 296 22.36 -4.93 -18.16
N GLY A 297 22.49 -5.89 -17.23
CA GLY A 297 22.12 -5.71 -15.83
C GLY A 297 22.92 -4.60 -15.14
N ALA A 298 24.24 -4.54 -15.37
CA ALA A 298 25.10 -3.50 -14.81
C ALA A 298 24.73 -2.11 -15.36
N SER A 299 24.46 -1.98 -16.66
CA SER A 299 24.00 -0.73 -17.26
C SER A 299 22.66 -0.26 -16.66
N ILE A 300 21.71 -1.17 -16.51
CA ILE A 300 20.39 -0.89 -15.91
C ILE A 300 20.53 -0.39 -14.46
N LEU A 301 21.34 -1.08 -13.65
CA LEU A 301 21.60 -0.71 -12.25
C LEU A 301 22.33 0.64 -12.15
N TYR A 302 23.31 0.89 -13.03
CA TYR A 302 24.03 2.16 -13.07
C TYR A 302 23.09 3.33 -13.40
N ILE A 303 22.21 3.18 -14.41
CA ILE A 303 21.21 4.19 -14.77
C ILE A 303 20.28 4.44 -13.58
N ARG A 304 19.76 3.38 -12.93
CA ARG A 304 18.89 3.52 -11.76
C ARG A 304 19.58 4.24 -10.61
N TRP A 305 20.82 3.88 -10.31
CA TRP A 305 21.62 4.54 -9.27
C TRP A 305 21.83 6.03 -9.56
N ARG A 306 22.13 6.38 -10.81
CA ARG A 306 22.28 7.77 -11.25
C ARG A 306 21.00 8.60 -11.06
N ILE A 307 19.84 8.00 -11.29
CA ILE A 307 18.53 8.66 -11.14
C ILE A 307 18.16 8.83 -9.66
N MET A 308 18.33 7.78 -8.86
CA MET A 308 17.91 7.78 -7.44
C MET A 308 18.88 8.57 -6.54
N GLY A 309 20.14 8.71 -6.94
CA GLY A 309 21.19 9.31 -6.14
C GLY A 309 21.77 8.36 -5.09
N THR A 310 22.62 8.90 -4.21
CA THR A 310 23.49 8.11 -3.31
C THR A 310 22.92 7.88 -1.90
N GLY A 311 21.78 8.48 -1.55
CA GLY A 311 21.18 8.34 -0.23
C GLY A 311 20.20 7.16 -0.15
N PRO A 312 20.45 6.12 0.68
CA PRO A 312 19.43 5.11 0.95
C PRO A 312 18.23 5.73 1.66
N PRO A 313 17.02 5.16 1.52
CA PRO A 313 15.86 5.61 2.29
C PRO A 313 16.12 5.50 3.79
N ALA A 314 15.64 6.49 4.55
CA ALA A 314 15.68 6.47 6.00
C ALA A 314 14.53 5.60 6.52
N PHE A 315 14.86 4.50 7.18
CA PHE A 315 13.89 3.66 7.89
C PHE A 315 13.95 3.94 9.39
N THR A 316 12.91 3.54 10.11
CA THR A 316 12.83 3.70 11.56
C THR A 316 12.79 2.35 12.27
N GLU A 317 13.08 2.35 13.57
CA GLU A 317 13.02 1.15 14.40
C GLU A 317 11.62 0.50 14.39
N VAL A 318 10.55 1.28 14.24
CA VAL A 318 9.19 0.74 14.21
C VAL A 318 8.89 -0.06 12.94
N ASP A 319 9.57 0.24 11.83
CA ASP A 319 9.38 -0.44 10.55
C ASP A 319 10.03 -1.83 10.54
N ASN A 320 11.25 -1.91 11.10
CA ASN A 320 12.04 -3.13 11.18
C ASN A 320 12.94 -3.11 12.42
N PRO A 321 12.43 -3.51 13.60
CA PRO A 321 13.18 -3.45 14.86
C PRO A 321 14.50 -4.22 14.82
N ALA A 322 14.55 -5.35 14.08
CA ALA A 322 15.77 -6.13 13.98
C ALA A 322 16.89 -5.33 13.33
N SER A 323 16.61 -4.58 12.27
CA SER A 323 17.63 -3.78 11.56
C SER A 323 18.32 -2.70 12.41
N PHE A 324 17.68 -2.29 13.51
CA PHE A 324 18.17 -1.28 14.44
C PHE A 324 18.74 -1.86 15.74
N ALA A 325 18.76 -3.19 15.90
CA ALA A 325 19.39 -3.82 17.05
C ALA A 325 20.92 -3.62 17.03
N ASP A 326 21.49 -3.23 18.18
CA ASP A 326 22.93 -2.94 18.31
C ASP A 326 23.80 -4.17 18.02
N SER A 327 23.37 -5.33 18.49
CA SER A 327 24.11 -6.58 18.33
C SER A 327 23.96 -7.17 16.93
N LEU A 328 25.08 -7.44 16.27
CA LEU A 328 25.12 -8.14 14.98
C LEU A 328 24.54 -9.56 15.09
N PHE A 329 24.73 -10.21 16.23
CA PHE A 329 24.15 -11.51 16.52
C PHE A 329 22.62 -11.46 16.57
N VAL A 330 22.05 -10.48 17.30
CA VAL A 330 20.59 -10.28 17.37
C VAL A 330 20.03 -9.98 15.98
N ARG A 331 20.70 -9.13 15.19
CA ARG A 331 20.35 -8.87 13.79
C ARG A 331 20.29 -10.16 12.96
N ALA A 332 21.38 -10.92 12.96
CA ALA A 332 21.49 -12.14 12.17
C ALA A 332 20.43 -13.18 12.54
N ILE A 333 20.20 -13.43 13.83
CA ILE A 333 19.16 -14.37 14.27
C ILE A 333 17.77 -13.90 13.82
N ASN A 334 17.44 -12.64 14.03
CA ASN A 334 16.09 -12.16 13.70
C ASN A 334 15.84 -12.12 12.18
N TYR A 335 16.84 -11.79 11.36
CA TYR A 335 16.70 -11.91 9.91
C TYR A 335 16.44 -13.36 9.48
N ASN A 336 17.16 -14.32 10.06
CA ASN A 336 16.91 -15.74 9.79
C ASN A 336 15.55 -16.20 10.30
N TYR A 337 15.08 -15.67 11.42
CA TYR A 337 13.72 -15.91 11.88
C TYR A 337 12.68 -15.37 10.90
N TYR A 338 12.90 -14.18 10.35
CA TYR A 338 12.04 -13.63 9.31
C TYR A 338 12.02 -14.52 8.07
N TYR A 339 13.14 -15.14 7.69
CA TYR A 339 13.15 -16.13 6.61
C TYR A 339 12.30 -17.35 6.96
N SER A 340 12.37 -17.86 8.18
CA SER A 340 11.53 -18.98 8.64
C SER A 340 10.05 -18.62 8.59
N LEU A 341 9.68 -17.40 8.96
CA LEU A 341 8.30 -16.92 8.88
C LEU A 341 7.83 -16.77 7.42
N ASN A 342 8.65 -16.23 6.52
CA ASN A 342 8.32 -16.17 5.08
C ASN A 342 8.15 -17.58 4.49
N ALA A 343 9.01 -18.53 4.86
CA ALA A 343 8.87 -19.92 4.45
C ALA A 343 7.59 -20.56 5.02
N TRP A 344 7.24 -20.23 6.26
CA TRP A 344 5.99 -20.67 6.87
C TRP A 344 4.77 -20.10 6.15
N LEU A 345 4.80 -18.84 5.69
CA LEU A 345 3.70 -18.26 4.90
C LEU A 345 3.52 -18.94 3.54
N LEU A 346 4.60 -19.45 2.93
CA LEU A 346 4.49 -20.28 1.71
C LEU A 346 3.91 -21.67 2.00
N LEU A 347 4.23 -22.26 3.15
CA LEU A 347 3.76 -23.60 3.52
C LEU A 347 2.34 -23.61 4.11
N CYS A 348 2.02 -22.60 4.92
CA CYS A 348 0.79 -22.45 5.67
C CYS A 348 0.36 -20.97 5.70
N PRO A 349 -0.30 -20.49 4.62
CA PRO A 349 -0.72 -19.09 4.47
C PRO A 349 -1.98 -18.75 5.28
N TRP A 350 -1.99 -19.10 6.56
CA TRP A 350 -3.13 -18.85 7.44
C TRP A 350 -3.06 -17.47 8.12
N TRP A 351 -1.86 -17.03 8.48
CA TRP A 351 -1.60 -15.79 9.21
C TRP A 351 -1.18 -14.69 8.25
N LEU A 352 -2.14 -14.15 7.50
CA LEU A 352 -1.91 -13.06 6.57
C LEU A 352 -2.29 -11.73 7.23
N CYS A 353 -1.39 -10.76 7.18
CA CYS A 353 -1.56 -9.42 7.72
C CYS A 353 -1.12 -8.37 6.69
N PHE A 354 -1.87 -7.26 6.61
CA PHE A 354 -1.52 -6.16 5.69
C PHE A 354 -0.24 -5.42 6.12
N ASP A 355 0.13 -5.52 7.40
CA ASP A 355 1.30 -4.83 7.96
C ASP A 355 1.90 -5.58 9.16
N TRP A 356 3.21 -5.85 9.09
CA TRP A 356 3.98 -6.54 10.12
C TRP A 356 4.95 -5.60 10.88
N SER A 357 4.72 -4.29 10.82
CA SER A 357 5.49 -3.29 11.58
C SER A 357 5.07 -3.21 13.06
N MET A 358 5.59 -2.22 13.79
CA MET A 358 5.22 -1.86 15.16
C MET A 358 5.41 -3.02 16.17
N GLY A 359 6.51 -3.74 16.04
CA GLY A 359 6.91 -4.74 17.03
C GLY A 359 6.03 -5.99 17.07
N CYS A 360 5.22 -6.25 16.04
CA CYS A 360 4.34 -7.42 16.01
C CYS A 360 5.08 -8.76 16.10
N ILE A 361 6.36 -8.79 15.69
CA ILE A 361 7.27 -9.92 15.87
C ILE A 361 8.34 -9.51 16.89
N PRO A 362 8.24 -9.98 18.14
CA PRO A 362 9.21 -9.66 19.17
C PRO A 362 10.61 -10.14 18.79
N LEU A 363 11.64 -9.37 19.13
CA LEU A 363 13.01 -9.78 18.84
C LEU A 363 13.43 -11.00 19.65
N ILE A 364 14.11 -11.95 19.01
CA ILE A 364 14.87 -13.00 19.68
C ILE A 364 16.15 -12.38 20.22
N LYS A 365 16.29 -12.32 21.55
CA LYS A 365 17.47 -11.74 22.23
C LYS A 365 18.40 -12.78 22.85
N SER A 366 17.94 -14.02 23.00
CA SER A 366 18.68 -15.11 23.68
C SER A 366 18.61 -16.40 22.87
N VAL A 367 19.66 -17.23 23.00
CA VAL A 367 19.72 -18.58 22.42
C VAL A 367 18.74 -19.58 23.07
N SER A 368 18.23 -19.25 24.26
CA SER A 368 17.22 -20.05 24.96
C SER A 368 15.80 -19.84 24.43
N ASP A 369 15.60 -18.92 23.49
CA ASP A 369 14.31 -18.68 22.87
C ASP A 369 13.91 -19.86 21.97
N TRP A 370 12.77 -20.48 22.26
CA TRP A 370 12.28 -21.67 21.54
C TRP A 370 12.11 -21.42 20.04
N ARG A 371 11.91 -20.16 19.62
CA ARG A 371 11.73 -19.79 18.21
C ARG A 371 12.97 -20.09 17.36
N ILE A 372 14.14 -20.27 17.97
CA ILE A 372 15.37 -20.71 17.29
C ILE A 372 15.21 -22.08 16.62
N ILE A 373 14.32 -22.94 17.13
CA ILE A 373 13.98 -24.22 16.48
C ILE A 373 13.49 -23.99 15.04
N ALA A 374 12.75 -22.91 14.77
CA ALA A 374 12.28 -22.59 13.42
C ALA A 374 13.42 -22.22 12.46
N LEU A 375 14.51 -21.63 12.98
CA LEU A 375 15.71 -21.31 12.18
C LEU A 375 16.47 -22.60 11.86
N ALA A 376 16.67 -23.44 12.88
CA ALA A 376 17.33 -24.73 12.72
C ALA A 376 16.57 -25.62 11.73
N ALA A 377 15.24 -25.68 11.82
CA ALA A 377 14.40 -26.42 10.89
C ALA A 377 14.50 -25.86 9.45
N LEU A 378 14.42 -24.53 9.28
CA LEU A 378 14.58 -23.90 7.97
C LEU A 378 15.91 -24.27 7.33
N TRP A 379 17.02 -24.07 8.04
CA TRP A 379 18.35 -24.32 7.50
C TRP A 379 18.64 -25.80 7.30
N PHE A 380 18.14 -26.68 8.17
CA PHE A 380 18.22 -28.12 7.94
C PHE A 380 17.54 -28.52 6.62
N CYS A 381 16.32 -28.04 6.37
CA CYS A 381 15.60 -28.29 5.12
C CYS A 381 16.31 -27.66 3.91
N LEU A 382 16.74 -26.40 4.01
CA LEU A 382 17.41 -25.71 2.90
C LEU A 382 18.76 -26.34 2.56
N ILE A 383 19.59 -26.65 3.56
CA ILE A 383 20.87 -27.35 3.35
C ILE A 383 20.61 -28.72 2.72
N GLY A 384 19.63 -29.48 3.22
CA GLY A 384 19.25 -30.76 2.62
C GLY A 384 18.86 -30.62 1.15
N LEU A 385 18.03 -29.63 0.80
CA LEU A 385 17.63 -29.35 -0.57
C LEU A 385 18.80 -28.89 -1.44
N ILE A 386 19.68 -28.02 -0.93
CA ILE A 386 20.88 -27.54 -1.63
C ILE A 386 21.85 -28.68 -1.89
N CYS A 387 22.10 -29.55 -0.91
CA CYS A 387 22.93 -30.74 -1.07
C CYS A 387 22.34 -31.68 -2.14
N GLN A 388 21.02 -31.89 -2.15
CA GLN A 388 20.38 -32.69 -3.20
C GLN A 388 20.41 -32.00 -4.56
N ALA A 389 20.31 -30.68 -4.60
CA ALA A 389 20.41 -29.89 -5.82
C ALA A 389 21.83 -29.95 -6.41
N LEU A 390 22.89 -29.97 -5.59
CA LEU A 390 24.27 -29.94 -6.07
C LEU A 390 24.87 -31.34 -6.28
N CYS A 391 24.57 -32.29 -5.39
CA CYS A 391 25.29 -33.57 -5.29
C CYS A 391 24.49 -34.78 -5.78
N SER A 392 23.23 -34.63 -6.18
CA SER A 392 22.45 -35.78 -6.66
C SER A 392 22.97 -36.29 -8.01
N GLU A 393 23.13 -37.61 -8.12
CA GLU A 393 23.53 -38.29 -9.37
C GLU A 393 22.47 -38.11 -10.48
N ASP A 394 21.19 -38.07 -10.11
CA ASP A 394 20.09 -37.83 -11.03
C ASP A 394 20.14 -36.38 -11.54
N SER A 395 20.55 -36.23 -12.80
CA SER A 395 20.64 -34.93 -13.49
C SER A 395 19.32 -34.19 -13.54
N HIS A 396 18.20 -34.91 -13.61
CA HIS A 396 16.87 -34.32 -13.70
C HIS A 396 16.43 -33.79 -12.32
N LYS A 397 16.64 -34.57 -11.25
CA LYS A 397 16.45 -34.12 -9.86
C LYS A 397 17.28 -32.87 -9.56
N ARG A 398 18.57 -32.89 -9.87
CA ARG A 398 19.49 -31.75 -9.70
C ARG A 398 18.98 -30.49 -10.40
N ARG A 399 18.54 -30.63 -11.65
CA ARG A 399 18.00 -29.52 -12.44
C ARG A 399 16.76 -28.91 -11.79
N ILE A 400 15.76 -29.73 -11.45
CA ILE A 400 14.49 -29.24 -10.88
C ILE A 400 14.70 -28.59 -9.52
N LEU A 401 15.50 -29.20 -8.65
CA LEU A 401 15.79 -28.64 -7.34
C LEU A 401 16.57 -27.32 -7.45
N THR A 402 17.57 -27.24 -8.32
CA THR A 402 18.34 -26.00 -8.51
C THR A 402 17.46 -24.89 -9.08
N LEU A 403 16.59 -25.18 -10.06
CA LEU A 403 15.65 -24.19 -10.60
C LEU A 403 14.61 -23.77 -9.55
N GLY A 404 14.03 -24.73 -8.81
CA GLY A 404 13.09 -24.47 -7.73
C GLY A 404 13.69 -23.57 -6.64
N LEU A 405 14.90 -23.88 -6.18
CA LEU A 405 15.64 -23.04 -5.24
C LEU A 405 16.04 -21.68 -5.84
N GLY A 406 16.42 -21.65 -7.12
CA GLY A 406 16.72 -20.41 -7.82
C GLY A 406 15.54 -19.44 -7.83
N PHE A 407 14.36 -19.89 -8.27
CA PHE A 407 13.15 -19.07 -8.27
C PHE A 407 12.64 -18.75 -6.86
N LEU A 408 12.94 -19.58 -5.86
CA LEU A 408 12.59 -19.31 -4.46
C LEU A 408 13.48 -18.23 -3.82
N ILE A 409 14.80 -18.30 -4.04
CA ILE A 409 15.79 -17.50 -3.32
C ILE A 409 16.13 -16.21 -4.06
N ILE A 410 16.41 -16.28 -5.36
CA ILE A 410 16.98 -15.15 -6.13
C ILE A 410 16.03 -13.93 -6.14
N PRO A 411 14.72 -14.07 -6.43
CA PRO A 411 13.78 -12.95 -6.36
C PRO A 411 13.56 -12.39 -4.94
N PHE A 412 13.82 -13.19 -3.90
CA PHE A 412 13.69 -12.78 -2.51
C PHE A 412 14.89 -11.97 -2.00
N LEU A 413 16.07 -12.11 -2.62
CA LEU A 413 17.31 -11.45 -2.17
C LEU A 413 17.18 -9.94 -1.93
N PRO A 414 16.54 -9.13 -2.80
CA PRO A 414 16.37 -7.69 -2.55
C PRO A 414 15.58 -7.36 -1.29
N ALA A 415 14.76 -8.27 -0.77
CA ALA A 415 13.97 -8.08 0.43
C ALA A 415 14.53 -8.79 1.67
N SER A 416 15.67 -9.47 1.53
CA SER A 416 16.22 -10.35 2.57
C SER A 416 16.91 -9.62 3.73
N ASN A 417 17.19 -8.32 3.64
CA ASN A 417 18.10 -7.60 4.55
C ASN A 417 19.58 -8.04 4.47
N LEU A 418 19.96 -8.92 3.53
CA LEU A 418 21.34 -9.40 3.40
C LEU A 418 22.29 -8.33 2.87
N PHE A 419 21.87 -7.56 1.86
CA PHE A 419 22.71 -6.57 1.18
C PHE A 419 22.48 -5.14 1.69
N PHE A 420 21.26 -4.82 2.10
CA PHE A 420 20.85 -3.51 2.59
C PHE A 420 19.67 -3.65 3.55
N ARG A 421 19.52 -2.70 4.46
CA ARG A 421 18.37 -2.66 5.39
C ARG A 421 17.09 -2.42 4.60
N VAL A 422 16.04 -3.15 4.96
CA VAL A 422 14.71 -3.05 4.35
C VAL A 422 13.72 -2.53 5.39
N GLY A 423 12.84 -1.61 4.98
CA GLY A 423 11.85 -0.94 5.82
C GLY A 423 10.60 -1.75 6.16
N PHE A 424 10.71 -3.07 6.30
CA PHE A 424 9.63 -3.92 6.81
C PHE A 424 10.21 -5.22 7.38
N VAL A 425 9.43 -5.86 8.25
CA VAL A 425 9.75 -7.19 8.81
C VAL A 425 9.33 -8.31 7.84
N ILE A 426 8.05 -8.35 7.49
CA ILE A 426 7.45 -9.26 6.50
C ILE A 426 6.50 -8.45 5.62
N ALA A 427 6.48 -8.78 4.33
CA ALA A 427 5.49 -8.27 3.38
C ALA A 427 5.09 -9.41 2.44
N GLU A 428 3.80 -9.74 2.38
CA GLU A 428 3.31 -10.90 1.60
C GLU A 428 3.59 -10.71 0.11
N ARG A 429 3.45 -9.47 -0.38
CA ARG A 429 3.77 -9.12 -1.78
C ARG A 429 5.18 -9.53 -2.23
N VAL A 430 6.16 -9.56 -1.33
CA VAL A 430 7.55 -9.91 -1.64
C VAL A 430 7.71 -11.38 -2.02
N ILE A 431 6.85 -12.27 -1.52
CA ILE A 431 6.90 -13.70 -1.78
C ILE A 431 6.06 -14.12 -3.00
N TYR A 432 5.50 -13.16 -3.75
CA TYR A 432 4.77 -13.43 -5.00
C TYR A 432 5.64 -14.17 -6.03
N LEU A 433 6.81 -13.63 -6.40
CA LEU A 433 7.76 -14.31 -7.31
C LEU A 433 8.40 -15.56 -6.67
N PRO A 434 8.89 -15.52 -5.41
CA PRO A 434 9.38 -16.71 -4.71
C PRO A 434 8.41 -17.91 -4.68
N SER A 435 7.09 -17.65 -4.68
CA SER A 435 6.09 -18.73 -4.71
C SER A 435 6.19 -19.63 -5.95
N ILE A 436 6.80 -19.16 -7.05
CA ILE A 436 7.11 -19.98 -8.23
C ILE A 436 8.03 -21.15 -7.84
N GLY A 437 9.09 -20.86 -7.09
CA GLY A 437 10.04 -21.86 -6.59
C GLY A 437 9.36 -22.85 -5.64
N TYR A 438 8.51 -22.36 -4.74
CA TYR A 438 7.67 -23.20 -3.89
C TYR A 438 6.79 -24.16 -4.70
N CYS A 439 6.08 -23.67 -5.72
CA CYS A 439 5.19 -24.51 -6.54
C CYS A 439 5.96 -25.62 -7.27
N ILE A 440 7.19 -25.35 -7.72
CA ILE A 440 8.08 -26.36 -8.32
C ILE A 440 8.45 -27.43 -7.30
N LEU A 441 8.94 -27.02 -6.13
CA LEU A 441 9.38 -27.93 -5.07
C LEU A 441 8.22 -28.78 -4.54
N PHE A 442 7.04 -28.18 -4.35
CA PHE A 442 5.83 -28.88 -3.94
C PHE A 442 5.41 -29.93 -4.98
N THR A 443 5.32 -29.53 -6.25
CA THR A 443 4.91 -30.42 -7.34
C THR A 443 5.89 -31.59 -7.50
N TYR A 444 7.19 -31.32 -7.39
CA TYR A 444 8.22 -32.34 -7.42
C TYR A 444 8.13 -33.30 -6.22
N GLY A 445 7.96 -32.77 -5.00
CA GLY A 445 7.75 -33.56 -3.79
C GLY A 445 6.51 -34.46 -3.88
N PHE A 446 5.40 -33.92 -4.39
CA PHE A 446 4.18 -34.68 -4.66
C PHE A 446 4.40 -35.79 -5.69
N SER A 447 5.21 -35.54 -6.72
CA SER A 447 5.56 -36.55 -7.73
C SER A 447 6.38 -37.69 -7.12
N LEU A 448 7.35 -37.37 -6.26
CA LEU A 448 8.13 -38.37 -5.52
C LEU A 448 7.26 -39.20 -4.57
N LEU A 449 6.35 -38.56 -3.82
CA LEU A 449 5.41 -39.24 -2.94
C LEU A 449 4.45 -40.13 -3.73
N SER A 450 3.96 -39.66 -4.88
CA SER A 450 3.07 -40.42 -5.77
C SER A 450 3.75 -41.66 -6.33
N LYS A 451 5.08 -41.62 -6.56
CA LYS A 451 5.87 -42.77 -6.99
C LYS A 451 5.93 -43.86 -5.93
N GLN A 452 6.05 -43.49 -4.65
CA GLN A 452 6.18 -44.41 -3.52
C GLN A 452 4.84 -44.85 -2.91
N ALA A 453 3.78 -44.07 -3.09
CA ALA A 453 2.49 -44.30 -2.46
C ALA A 453 1.70 -45.45 -3.09
N LYS A 454 1.28 -46.43 -2.27
CA LYS A 454 0.35 -47.50 -2.68
C LYS A 454 -1.04 -46.96 -3.07
N LYS A 455 -1.50 -45.89 -2.39
CA LYS A 455 -2.85 -45.29 -2.59
C LYS A 455 -2.77 -43.90 -3.23
N LYS A 456 -2.29 -43.82 -4.48
CA LYS A 456 -2.07 -42.54 -5.22
C LYS A 456 -3.32 -41.64 -5.30
N LYS A 457 -4.53 -42.23 -5.38
CA LYS A 457 -5.81 -41.48 -5.39
C LYS A 457 -6.02 -40.65 -4.13
N ILE A 458 -5.64 -41.16 -2.96
CA ILE A 458 -5.78 -40.42 -1.68
C ILE A 458 -4.88 -39.18 -1.70
N LEU A 459 -3.65 -39.33 -2.19
CA LEU A 459 -2.71 -38.22 -2.29
C LEU A 459 -3.22 -37.15 -3.29
N ALA A 460 -3.79 -37.57 -4.42
CA ALA A 460 -4.43 -36.64 -5.36
C ALA A 460 -5.63 -35.91 -4.74
N VAL A 461 -6.50 -36.61 -3.99
CA VAL A 461 -7.61 -35.99 -3.25
C VAL A 461 -7.10 -35.00 -2.19
N ALA A 462 -6.01 -35.31 -1.49
CA ALA A 462 -5.40 -34.39 -0.53
C ALA A 462 -4.90 -33.11 -1.21
N VAL A 463 -4.24 -33.22 -2.38
CA VAL A 463 -3.80 -32.05 -3.16
C VAL A 463 -4.98 -31.24 -3.69
N LEU A 464 -6.06 -31.88 -4.14
CA LEU A 464 -7.31 -31.18 -4.48
C LEU A 464 -7.90 -30.44 -3.28
N GLY A 465 -7.86 -31.05 -2.10
CA GLY A 465 -8.26 -30.41 -0.84
C GLY A 465 -7.43 -29.17 -0.54
N ILE A 466 -6.10 -29.24 -0.69
CA ILE A 466 -5.21 -28.08 -0.53
C ILE A 466 -5.56 -26.97 -1.52
N LEU A 467 -5.77 -27.30 -2.81
CA LEU A 467 -6.18 -26.33 -3.82
C LEU A 467 -7.51 -25.67 -3.45
N LEU A 468 -8.50 -26.44 -3.02
CA LEU A 468 -9.81 -25.91 -2.62
C LEU A 468 -9.71 -25.00 -1.39
N ILE A 469 -8.96 -25.42 -0.37
CA ILE A 469 -8.68 -24.59 0.82
C ILE A 469 -8.04 -23.27 0.40
N ASN A 470 -7.03 -23.34 -0.48
CA ASN A 470 -6.34 -22.16 -0.96
C ASN A 470 -7.25 -21.22 -1.76
N VAL A 471 -8.13 -21.73 -2.63
CA VAL A 471 -9.16 -20.92 -3.31
C VAL A 471 -10.07 -20.21 -2.30
N MET A 472 -10.58 -20.94 -1.31
CA MET A 472 -11.44 -20.36 -0.26
C MET A 472 -10.68 -19.30 0.57
N ARG A 473 -9.40 -19.55 0.86
CA ARG A 473 -8.55 -18.59 1.59
C ARG A 473 -8.26 -17.34 0.77
N CYS A 474 -8.01 -17.46 -0.54
CA CYS A 474 -7.90 -16.30 -1.43
C CYS A 474 -9.19 -15.48 -1.43
N ALA A 475 -10.35 -16.12 -1.61
CA ALA A 475 -11.63 -15.41 -1.64
C ALA A 475 -11.91 -14.71 -0.30
N LEU A 476 -11.72 -15.39 0.83
CA LEU A 476 -11.90 -14.80 2.16
C LEU A 476 -10.94 -13.62 2.39
N ARG A 477 -9.66 -13.80 2.08
CA ARG A 477 -8.65 -12.76 2.28
C ARG A 477 -8.92 -11.57 1.36
N SER A 478 -9.31 -11.80 0.11
CA SER A 478 -9.62 -10.73 -0.87
C SER A 478 -10.83 -9.92 -0.45
N SER A 479 -11.83 -10.56 0.15
CA SER A 479 -12.97 -9.84 0.75
C SER A 479 -12.53 -8.87 1.84
N GLN A 480 -11.53 -9.24 2.65
CA GLN A 480 -11.03 -8.37 3.73
C GLN A 480 -10.36 -7.10 3.19
N TRP A 481 -9.83 -7.14 1.98
CA TRP A 481 -9.24 -5.97 1.31
C TRP A 481 -10.27 -5.03 0.69
N ARG A 482 -11.58 -5.34 0.73
CA ARG A 482 -12.63 -4.48 0.14
C ARG A 482 -12.82 -3.15 0.87
N SER A 483 -12.52 -3.07 2.16
CA SER A 483 -12.60 -1.82 2.93
C SER A 483 -11.60 -1.77 4.07
N GLU A 484 -11.21 -0.57 4.48
CA GLU A 484 -10.25 -0.37 5.58
C GLU A 484 -10.74 -1.01 6.89
N GLU A 485 -12.04 -0.94 7.16
CA GLU A 485 -12.63 -1.57 8.34
C GLU A 485 -12.43 -3.09 8.36
N GLN A 486 -12.73 -3.78 7.25
CA GLN A 486 -12.56 -5.23 7.19
C GLN A 486 -11.08 -5.61 7.25
N LEU A 487 -10.23 -4.85 6.56
CA LEU A 487 -8.79 -5.10 6.51
C LEU A 487 -8.17 -4.98 7.89
N PHE A 488 -8.40 -3.87 8.59
CA PHE A 488 -7.82 -3.62 9.91
C PHE A 488 -8.42 -4.53 10.99
N ARG A 489 -9.73 -4.83 10.94
CA ARG A 489 -10.32 -5.80 11.87
C ARG A 489 -9.77 -7.21 11.67
N SER A 490 -9.55 -7.64 10.43
CA SER A 490 -8.97 -8.97 10.17
C SER A 490 -7.57 -9.10 10.78
N ALA A 491 -6.78 -8.02 10.75
CA ALA A 491 -5.42 -8.00 11.29
C ALA A 491 -5.36 -8.13 12.81
N LEU A 492 -6.39 -7.73 13.56
CA LEU A 492 -6.44 -7.92 15.02
C LEU A 492 -6.35 -9.40 15.41
N SER A 493 -6.85 -10.30 14.57
CA SER A 493 -6.80 -11.75 14.82
C SER A 493 -5.42 -12.38 14.57
N VAL A 494 -4.57 -11.71 13.79
CA VAL A 494 -3.27 -12.22 13.35
C VAL A 494 -2.12 -11.52 14.05
N CYS A 495 -2.21 -10.20 14.19
CA CYS A 495 -1.20 -9.35 14.81
C CYS A 495 -1.84 -8.51 15.94
N PRO A 496 -2.38 -9.12 17.02
CA PRO A 496 -3.02 -8.40 18.11
C PRO A 496 -2.08 -7.47 18.88
N LEU A 497 -0.77 -7.63 18.72
CA LEU A 497 0.26 -6.80 19.35
C LEU A 497 0.75 -5.64 18.45
N ASN A 498 0.14 -5.45 17.28
CA ASN A 498 0.53 -4.37 16.37
C ASN A 498 -0.20 -3.06 16.74
N ALA A 499 0.55 -2.07 17.24
CA ALA A 499 0.00 -0.77 17.64
C ALA A 499 -0.69 -0.02 16.49
N LYS A 500 -0.19 -0.13 15.25
CA LYS A 500 -0.77 0.51 14.06
C LYS A 500 -2.12 -0.10 13.68
N VAL A 501 -2.31 -1.40 13.90
CA VAL A 501 -3.63 -2.06 13.70
C VAL A 501 -4.65 -1.47 14.68
N HIS A 502 -4.32 -1.40 15.97
CA HIS A 502 -5.23 -0.81 16.98
C HIS A 502 -5.52 0.66 16.67
N TYR A 503 -4.50 1.45 16.33
CA TYR A 503 -4.67 2.85 15.93
C TYR A 503 -5.64 3.00 14.74
N ASN A 504 -5.46 2.22 13.68
CA ASN A 504 -6.30 2.31 12.50
C ASN A 504 -7.74 1.84 12.76
N VAL A 505 -7.95 0.82 13.60
CA VAL A 505 -9.30 0.43 14.05
C VAL A 505 -9.94 1.53 14.88
N GLY A 506 -9.17 2.16 15.79
CA GLY A 506 -9.62 3.30 16.58
C GLY A 506 -10.02 4.50 15.72
N LYS A 507 -9.23 4.81 14.68
CA LYS A 507 -9.54 5.85 13.70
C LYS A 507 -10.85 5.59 12.97
N ASN A 508 -11.03 4.39 12.42
CA ASN A 508 -12.28 4.05 11.72
C ASN A 508 -13.52 4.10 12.64
N LEU A 509 -13.36 3.79 13.93
CA LEU A 509 -14.44 3.91 14.90
C LEU A 509 -14.75 5.37 15.26
N ALA A 510 -13.72 6.22 15.38
CA ALA A 510 -13.87 7.64 15.62
C ALA A 510 -14.57 8.34 14.44
N ASP A 511 -14.17 8.01 13.21
CA ASP A 511 -14.77 8.55 11.97
C ASP A 511 -16.25 8.16 11.84
N LYS A 512 -16.68 7.04 12.43
CA LYS A 512 -18.08 6.61 12.54
C LYS A 512 -18.84 7.20 13.74
N GLY A 513 -18.20 8.07 14.52
CA GLY A 513 -18.78 8.68 15.73
C GLY A 513 -18.76 7.79 16.98
N ASN A 514 -18.21 6.56 16.92
CA ASN A 514 -18.10 5.69 18.10
C ASN A 514 -16.83 5.99 18.91
N GLN A 515 -16.83 7.16 19.54
CA GLN A 515 -15.69 7.66 20.32
C GLN A 515 -15.30 6.74 21.49
N SER A 516 -16.27 6.10 22.16
CA SER A 516 -16.00 5.23 23.32
C SER A 516 -15.18 4.01 22.92
N ALA A 517 -15.52 3.36 21.81
CA ALA A 517 -14.75 2.24 21.29
C ALA A 517 -13.38 2.72 20.75
N ALA A 518 -13.34 3.87 20.07
CA ALA A 518 -12.10 4.45 19.56
C ALA A 518 -11.05 4.69 20.66
N ILE A 519 -11.46 5.26 21.80
CA ILE A 519 -10.60 5.48 22.97
C ILE A 519 -9.94 4.18 23.44
N LYS A 520 -10.71 3.07 23.53
CA LYS A 520 -10.17 1.77 23.95
C LYS A 520 -9.03 1.31 23.03
N TYR A 521 -9.22 1.43 21.73
CA TYR A 521 -8.22 1.03 20.74
C TYR A 521 -7.01 1.98 20.71
N TYR A 522 -7.23 3.29 20.85
CA TYR A 522 -6.10 4.23 20.94
C TYR A 522 -5.28 4.04 22.21
N ARG A 523 -5.91 3.81 23.37
CA ARG A 523 -5.18 3.47 24.60
C ARG A 523 -4.35 2.19 24.43
N GLU A 524 -4.90 1.18 23.77
CA GLU A 524 -4.14 -0.05 23.47
C GLU A 524 -2.97 0.20 22.50
N ALA A 525 -3.16 1.04 21.47
CA ALA A 525 -2.09 1.43 20.56
C ALA A 525 -0.95 2.15 21.29
N VAL A 526 -1.27 3.08 22.21
CA VAL A 526 -0.27 3.79 23.05
C VAL A 526 0.38 2.85 24.05
N ARG A 527 -0.36 1.88 24.62
CA ARG A 527 0.18 0.85 25.52
C ARG A 527 1.20 -0.05 24.80
N LEU A 528 0.89 -0.47 23.57
CA LEU A 528 1.75 -1.32 22.75
C LEU A 528 2.97 -0.56 22.20
N ASN A 529 2.79 0.71 21.84
CA ASN A 529 3.89 1.58 21.44
C ASN A 529 3.78 2.94 22.15
N PRO A 530 4.48 3.12 23.29
CA PRO A 530 4.50 4.37 24.04
C PRO A 530 5.17 5.55 23.31
N LYS A 531 5.70 5.36 22.10
CA LYS A 531 6.24 6.44 21.26
C LYS A 531 5.31 6.83 20.11
N TYR A 532 4.08 6.30 20.05
CA TYR A 532 3.18 6.49 18.92
C TYR A 532 2.42 7.83 18.98
N VAL A 533 3.09 8.91 18.61
CA VAL A 533 2.57 10.29 18.76
C VAL A 533 1.25 10.55 18.01
N HIS A 534 1.00 9.89 16.87
CA HIS A 534 -0.27 10.03 16.15
C HIS A 534 -1.46 9.45 16.92
N ALA A 535 -1.26 8.31 17.61
CA ALA A 535 -2.28 7.73 18.47
C ALA A 535 -2.54 8.62 19.70
N MET A 536 -1.47 9.16 20.31
CA MET A 536 -1.58 10.12 21.42
C MET A 536 -2.35 11.37 21.02
N ASN A 537 -2.05 11.97 19.86
CA ASN A 537 -2.71 13.17 19.37
C ASN A 537 -4.22 12.94 19.13
N ASN A 538 -4.59 11.83 18.47
CA ASN A 538 -5.99 11.55 18.20
C ASN A 538 -6.76 11.18 19.47
N LEU A 539 -6.15 10.44 20.39
CA LEU A 539 -6.71 10.15 21.70
C LEU A 539 -6.93 11.45 22.50
N GLY A 540 -5.90 12.31 22.58
CA GLY A 540 -5.96 13.60 23.26
C GLY A 540 -7.06 14.51 22.69
N ASN A 541 -7.25 14.51 21.37
CA ASN A 541 -8.35 15.27 20.76
C ASN A 541 -9.74 14.78 21.20
N ILE A 542 -9.96 13.47 21.24
CA ILE A 542 -11.25 12.90 21.70
C ILE A 542 -11.46 13.14 23.20
N LEU A 543 -10.42 12.97 24.02
CA LEU A 543 -10.50 13.22 25.46
C LEU A 543 -10.82 14.68 25.77
N LYS A 544 -10.21 15.62 25.02
CA LYS A 544 -10.57 17.04 25.06
C LYS A 544 -12.05 17.28 24.78
N GLU A 545 -12.61 16.66 23.74
CA GLU A 545 -14.04 16.78 23.41
C GLU A 545 -14.96 16.23 24.52
N ARG A 546 -14.46 15.28 25.33
CA ARG A 546 -15.14 14.73 26.51
C ARG A 546 -14.89 15.50 27.81
N ASN A 547 -14.14 16.60 27.75
CA ASN A 547 -13.71 17.38 28.90
C ASN A 547 -12.79 16.60 29.88
N GLU A 548 -12.14 15.52 29.42
CA GLU A 548 -11.11 14.77 30.14
C GLU A 548 -9.73 15.44 29.90
N LEU A 549 -9.60 16.69 30.35
CA LEU A 549 -8.53 17.60 29.94
C LEU A 549 -7.13 17.20 30.46
N GLN A 550 -7.04 16.59 31.65
CA GLN A 550 -5.76 16.23 32.27
C GLN A 550 -5.04 15.12 31.51
N GLU A 551 -5.71 13.99 31.22
CA GLU A 551 -5.13 12.91 30.41
C GLU A 551 -4.78 13.39 28.99
N ALA A 552 -5.61 14.27 28.41
CA ALA A 552 -5.33 14.88 27.12
C ALA A 552 -4.03 15.70 27.14
N GLU A 553 -3.82 16.51 28.18
CA GLU A 553 -2.60 17.31 28.36
C GLU A 553 -1.36 16.42 28.52
N GLU A 554 -1.43 15.37 29.35
CA GLU A 554 -0.33 14.44 29.56
C GLU A 554 0.10 13.76 28.25
N LEU A 555 -0.87 13.24 27.50
CA LEU A 555 -0.63 12.58 26.20
C LEU A 555 -0.04 13.54 25.16
N LEU A 556 -0.59 14.75 25.04
CA LEU A 556 -0.13 15.73 24.07
C LEU A 556 1.24 16.30 24.44
N SER A 557 1.52 16.51 25.73
CA SER A 557 2.83 16.91 26.24
C SER A 557 3.89 15.85 25.93
N LEU A 558 3.56 14.57 26.16
CA LEU A 558 4.45 13.47 25.80
C LEU A 558 4.66 13.38 24.28
N ALA A 559 3.60 13.58 23.48
CA ALA A 559 3.71 13.56 22.02
C ALA A 559 4.68 14.61 21.48
N VAL A 560 4.64 15.84 21.99
CA VAL A 560 5.55 16.91 21.56
C VAL A 560 6.97 16.76 22.13
N GLN A 561 7.14 16.07 23.26
CA GLN A 561 8.47 15.71 23.76
C GLN A 561 9.13 14.65 22.87
N ILE A 562 8.37 13.65 22.41
CA ILE A 562 8.88 12.59 21.52
C ILE A 562 9.13 13.14 20.11
N GLN A 563 8.19 13.93 19.59
CA GLN A 563 8.28 14.54 18.26
C GLN A 563 8.06 16.06 18.33
N PRO A 564 9.12 16.85 18.58
CA PRO A 564 9.01 18.30 18.73
C PRO A 564 8.49 19.04 17.50
N ASP A 565 8.67 18.49 16.30
CA ASP A 565 8.21 19.10 15.05
C ASP A 565 6.75 18.78 14.68
N PHE A 566 6.03 18.03 15.54
CA PHE A 566 4.64 17.66 15.29
C PHE A 566 3.67 18.82 15.58
N ALA A 567 3.56 19.74 14.63
CA ALA A 567 2.75 20.97 14.76
C ALA A 567 1.29 20.75 15.19
N ALA A 568 0.66 19.63 14.79
CA ALA A 568 -0.72 19.36 15.18
C ALA A 568 -0.87 19.04 16.67
N ALA A 569 0.09 18.31 17.26
CA ALA A 569 0.10 18.03 18.69
C ALA A 569 0.32 19.30 19.51
N TRP A 570 1.21 20.20 19.09
CA TRP A 570 1.39 21.51 19.72
C TRP A 570 0.12 22.37 19.71
N MET A 571 -0.58 22.44 18.58
CA MET A 571 -1.85 23.17 18.51
C MET A 571 -2.90 22.55 19.46
N ASN A 572 -3.04 21.22 19.46
CA ASN A 572 -3.98 20.54 20.34
C ASN A 572 -3.61 20.71 21.82
N LEU A 573 -2.33 20.69 22.16
CA LEU A 573 -1.83 20.98 23.51
C LEU A 573 -2.24 22.40 23.94
N GLY A 574 -2.04 23.39 23.07
CA GLY A 574 -2.47 24.77 23.33
C GLY A 574 -3.98 24.92 23.56
N ILE A 575 -4.80 24.15 22.84
CA ILE A 575 -6.26 24.15 23.05
C ILE A 575 -6.62 23.58 24.43
N VAL A 576 -5.99 22.48 24.82
CA VAL A 576 -6.20 21.86 26.14
C VAL A 576 -5.73 22.79 27.26
N GLN A 577 -4.53 23.38 27.13
CA GLN A 577 -3.97 24.34 28.08
C GLN A 577 -4.85 25.59 28.23
N ASN A 578 -5.38 26.14 27.12
CA ASN A 578 -6.34 27.24 27.18
C ASN A 578 -7.61 26.85 27.95
N SER A 579 -8.11 25.63 27.73
CA SER A 579 -9.30 25.12 28.43
C SER A 579 -9.05 24.90 29.93
N LEU A 580 -7.80 24.59 30.30
CA LEU A 580 -7.31 24.52 31.69
C LEU A 580 -6.93 25.89 32.29
N ARG A 581 -7.13 26.99 31.55
CA ARG A 581 -6.75 28.37 31.92
C ARG A 581 -5.24 28.60 32.13
N ARG A 582 -4.39 27.80 31.48
CA ARG A 582 -2.93 27.98 31.43
C ARG A 582 -2.56 28.79 30.19
N PHE A 583 -2.87 30.08 30.23
CA PHE A 583 -2.89 30.93 29.04
C PHE A 583 -1.49 31.17 28.45
N GLU A 584 -0.48 31.37 29.29
CA GLU A 584 0.91 31.60 28.86
C GLU A 584 1.48 30.36 28.15
N GLU A 585 1.23 29.17 28.71
CA GLU A 585 1.66 27.90 28.12
C GLU A 585 0.93 27.64 26.79
N ALA A 586 -0.36 27.96 26.73
CA ALA A 586 -1.15 27.84 25.50
C ALA A 586 -0.62 28.73 24.38
N GLU A 587 -0.29 29.99 24.68
CA GLU A 587 0.32 30.94 23.72
C GLU A 587 1.64 30.38 23.17
N GLN A 588 2.51 29.87 24.05
CA GLN A 588 3.78 29.25 23.66
C GLN A 588 3.57 28.03 22.76
N SER A 589 2.62 27.16 23.10
CA SER A 589 2.27 25.98 22.30
C SER A 589 1.78 26.36 20.90
N TYR A 590 0.91 27.36 20.76
CA TYR A 590 0.45 27.84 19.46
C TYR A 590 1.59 28.44 18.60
N TRP A 591 2.44 29.27 19.19
CA TRP A 591 3.59 29.83 18.46
C TRP A 591 4.57 28.75 18.02
N THR A 592 4.76 27.71 18.84
CA THR A 592 5.59 26.56 18.49
C THR A 592 4.98 25.75 17.34
N ALA A 593 3.66 25.53 17.35
CA ALA A 593 2.94 24.91 16.24
C ALA A 593 3.14 25.69 14.92
N ILE A 594 3.00 27.02 14.97
CA ILE A 594 3.17 27.92 13.81
C ILE A 594 4.63 27.93 13.32
N LYS A 595 5.60 27.85 14.24
CA LYS A 595 7.04 27.74 13.91
C LYS A 595 7.31 26.48 13.06
N HIS A 596 6.71 25.34 13.43
CA HIS A 596 6.87 24.08 12.70
C HIS A 596 6.01 24.02 11.43
N ARG A 597 4.82 24.66 11.42
CA ARG A 597 3.94 24.75 10.25
C ARG A 597 3.54 26.21 9.99
N LYS A 598 4.27 26.88 9.11
CA LYS A 598 4.05 28.31 8.79
C LYS A 598 2.66 28.63 8.22
N LYS A 599 2.13 27.75 7.36
CA LYS A 599 0.76 27.88 6.80
C LYS A 599 -0.21 27.09 7.65
N TYR A 600 -0.68 27.67 8.75
CA TYR A 600 -1.58 26.98 9.70
C TYR A 600 -2.74 27.85 10.16
N PRO A 601 -3.75 28.08 9.30
CA PRO A 601 -4.85 29.02 9.58
C PRO A 601 -5.63 28.68 10.85
N ASP A 602 -5.92 27.39 11.09
CA ASP A 602 -6.68 26.95 12.28
C ASP A 602 -5.91 27.22 13.59
N CYS A 603 -4.57 27.21 13.56
CA CYS A 603 -3.76 27.55 14.73
C CYS A 603 -3.80 29.05 15.03
N TYR A 604 -3.74 29.90 14.00
CA TYR A 604 -3.95 31.34 14.16
C TYR A 604 -5.36 31.67 14.65
N TYR A 605 -6.36 30.91 14.20
CA TYR A 605 -7.73 31.05 14.70
C TYR A 605 -7.83 30.77 16.21
N ASN A 606 -7.22 29.68 16.68
CA ASN A 606 -7.19 29.34 18.10
C ASN A 606 -6.35 30.32 18.92
N LEU A 607 -5.24 30.84 18.38
CA LEU A 607 -4.46 31.91 19.01
C LEU A 607 -5.29 33.19 19.17
N GLY A 608 -6.09 33.56 18.16
CA GLY A 608 -6.99 34.71 18.27
C GLY A 608 -8.09 34.51 19.32
N ARG A 609 -8.60 33.27 19.49
CA ARG A 609 -9.52 32.94 20.61
C ARG A 609 -8.84 33.12 21.97
N LEU A 610 -7.62 32.63 22.13
CA LEU A 610 -6.83 32.83 23.35
C LEU A 610 -6.67 34.33 23.67
N TYR A 611 -6.28 35.14 22.68
CA TYR A 611 -6.15 36.59 22.89
C TYR A 611 -7.47 37.29 23.20
N ALA A 612 -8.58 36.83 22.63
CA ALA A 612 -9.90 37.32 23.00
C ALA A 612 -10.25 36.98 24.45
N ASP A 613 -9.97 35.75 24.91
CA ASP A 613 -10.16 35.31 26.30
C ASP A 613 -9.31 36.14 27.29
N LEU A 614 -8.14 36.62 26.85
CA LEU A 614 -7.24 37.52 27.59
C LEU A 614 -7.59 39.02 27.45
N ASN A 615 -8.66 39.38 26.74
CA ASN A 615 -9.01 40.76 26.40
C ASN A 615 -7.94 41.54 25.60
N ARG A 616 -7.01 40.84 24.95
CA ARG A 616 -6.00 41.42 24.04
C ARG A 616 -6.58 41.59 22.64
N HIS A 617 -7.52 42.53 22.49
CA HIS A 617 -8.36 42.64 21.29
C HIS A 617 -7.57 42.90 19.99
N VAL A 618 -6.53 43.73 20.03
CA VAL A 618 -5.69 44.01 18.84
C VAL A 618 -4.95 42.75 18.38
N ASP A 619 -4.40 41.99 19.32
CA ASP A 619 -3.70 40.74 19.02
C ASP A 619 -4.65 39.68 18.47
N ALA A 620 -5.88 39.60 19.02
CA ALA A 620 -6.93 38.71 18.53
C ALA A 620 -7.30 39.01 17.06
N LEU A 621 -7.50 40.30 16.73
CA LEU A 621 -7.77 40.73 15.36
C LEU A 621 -6.61 40.39 14.42
N ASN A 622 -5.36 40.65 14.83
CA ASN A 622 -4.19 40.32 14.03
C ASN A 622 -4.06 38.81 13.79
N ALA A 623 -4.30 37.98 14.81
CA ALA A 623 -4.27 36.53 14.68
C ALA A 623 -5.37 36.01 13.73
N TRP A 624 -6.62 36.47 13.89
CA TRP A 624 -7.70 36.10 12.97
C TRP A 624 -7.50 36.65 11.56
N ARG A 625 -6.89 37.83 11.39
CA ARG A 625 -6.49 38.36 10.09
C ARG A 625 -5.45 37.45 9.43
N ASN A 626 -4.44 36.97 10.17
CA ASN A 626 -3.49 36.00 9.65
C ASN A 626 -4.17 34.69 9.23
N ALA A 627 -5.14 34.19 10.00
CA ALA A 627 -5.92 33.00 9.64
C ALA A 627 -6.66 33.17 8.31
N THR A 628 -7.30 34.34 8.11
CA THR A 628 -8.07 34.65 6.89
C THR A 628 -7.20 34.97 5.68
N VAL A 629 -6.02 35.57 5.87
CA VAL A 629 -5.02 35.73 4.79
C VAL A 629 -4.50 34.36 4.32
N LEU A 630 -4.30 33.41 5.23
CA LEU A 630 -3.86 32.06 4.88
C LEU A 630 -4.97 31.18 4.29
N LYS A 631 -6.22 31.43 4.70
CA LYS A 631 -7.43 30.73 4.23
C LYS A 631 -8.59 31.74 4.13
N PRO A 632 -8.79 32.36 2.94
CA PRO A 632 -9.84 33.36 2.74
C PRO A 632 -11.25 32.87 3.11
N GLU A 633 -11.51 31.56 2.97
CA GLU A 633 -12.80 30.93 3.28
C GLU A 633 -12.97 30.58 4.77
N HIS A 634 -12.09 31.05 5.66
CA HIS A 634 -12.15 30.75 7.10
C HIS A 634 -13.26 31.57 7.82
N SER A 635 -14.52 31.22 7.57
CA SER A 635 -15.71 31.91 8.06
C SER A 635 -15.69 32.22 9.58
N LEU A 636 -15.29 31.28 10.43
CA LEU A 636 -15.26 31.49 11.89
C LEU A 636 -14.32 32.62 12.33
N ALA A 637 -13.21 32.83 11.61
CA ALA A 637 -12.24 33.87 11.94
C ALA A 637 -12.76 35.24 11.51
N TRP A 638 -13.34 35.34 10.31
CA TRP A 638 -14.08 36.53 9.87
C TRP A 638 -15.18 36.91 10.84
N ASN A 639 -16.01 35.94 11.21
CA ASN A 639 -17.14 36.17 12.11
C ASN A 639 -16.68 36.68 13.48
N ASN A 640 -15.63 36.08 14.05
CA ASN A 640 -15.08 36.52 15.33
C ASN A 640 -14.48 37.93 15.27
N MET A 641 -13.83 38.32 14.16
CA MET A 641 -13.35 39.70 13.97
C MET A 641 -14.51 40.70 13.95
N ILE A 642 -15.58 40.41 13.20
CA ILE A 642 -16.77 41.28 13.12
C ILE A 642 -17.40 41.45 14.50
N ILE A 643 -17.63 40.34 15.22
CA ILE A 643 -18.23 40.36 16.56
C ILE A 643 -17.35 41.14 17.55
N LEU A 644 -16.03 40.95 17.52
CA LEU A 644 -15.12 41.65 18.40
C LEU A 644 -15.10 43.17 18.13
N LEU A 645 -15.05 43.57 16.86
CA LEU A 645 -15.11 44.98 16.47
C LEU A 645 -16.46 45.61 16.82
N ASP A 646 -17.56 44.87 16.66
CA ASP A 646 -18.89 45.30 17.07
C ASP A 646 -18.99 45.51 18.59
N ASN A 647 -18.49 44.55 19.38
CA ASN A 647 -18.50 44.62 20.84
C ASN A 647 -17.59 45.73 21.40
N THR A 648 -16.51 46.07 20.69
CA THR A 648 -15.61 47.18 21.05
C THR A 648 -16.07 48.54 20.50
N GLY A 649 -17.20 48.60 19.78
CA GLY A 649 -17.78 49.82 19.25
C GLY A 649 -17.15 50.34 17.95
N ASN A 650 -16.20 49.61 17.37
CA ASN A 650 -15.49 49.95 16.13
C ASN A 650 -16.33 49.61 14.87
N LEU A 651 -17.55 50.16 14.80
CA LEU A 651 -18.56 49.78 13.80
C LEU A 651 -18.11 49.98 12.34
N ALA A 652 -17.32 51.02 12.06
CA ALA A 652 -16.81 51.28 10.71
C ALA A 652 -15.83 50.18 10.24
N GLN A 653 -14.95 49.72 11.13
CA GLN A 653 -14.04 48.61 10.82
C GLN A 653 -14.80 47.29 10.75
N ALA A 654 -15.77 47.06 11.66
CA ALA A 654 -16.61 45.87 11.64
C ALA A 654 -17.38 45.75 10.30
N GLU A 655 -17.89 46.86 9.79
CA GLU A 655 -18.56 46.91 8.49
C GLU A 655 -17.58 46.61 7.35
N ALA A 656 -16.41 47.23 7.32
CA ALA A 656 -15.40 46.99 6.29
C ALA A 656 -14.97 45.51 6.24
N VAL A 657 -14.64 44.94 7.40
CA VAL A 657 -14.28 43.52 7.54
C VAL A 657 -15.43 42.61 7.11
N GLY A 658 -16.66 42.91 7.49
CA GLY A 658 -17.82 42.10 7.10
C GLY A 658 -18.12 42.16 5.60
N ARG A 659 -17.92 43.31 4.95
CA ARG A 659 -18.08 43.44 3.50
C ARG A 659 -17.01 42.65 2.76
N GLU A 660 -15.74 42.78 3.15
CA GLU A 660 -14.63 42.00 2.59
C GLU A 660 -14.89 40.48 2.75
N ALA A 661 -15.34 40.05 3.93
CA ALA A 661 -15.65 38.65 4.18
C ALA A 661 -16.77 38.11 3.26
N LEU A 662 -17.80 38.91 2.96
CA LEU A 662 -18.89 38.52 2.06
C LEU A 662 -18.53 38.65 0.57
N GLU A 663 -17.52 39.43 0.19
CA GLU A 663 -16.96 39.38 -1.17
C GLU A 663 -16.29 38.03 -1.42
N LEU A 664 -15.60 37.48 -0.41
CA LEU A 664 -14.92 36.20 -0.48
C LEU A 664 -15.86 35.00 -0.23
N ILE A 665 -16.84 35.16 0.66
CA ILE A 665 -17.76 34.10 1.10
C ILE A 665 -19.22 34.58 1.01
N PRO A 666 -19.76 34.79 -0.21
CA PRO A 666 -21.02 35.50 -0.41
C PRO A 666 -22.27 34.79 0.09
N ASN A 667 -22.18 33.48 0.39
CA ASN A 667 -23.33 32.66 0.80
C ASN A 667 -23.29 32.27 2.30
N ASP A 668 -22.35 32.81 3.08
CA ASP A 668 -22.28 32.50 4.51
C ASP A 668 -23.32 33.28 5.32
N HIS A 669 -24.34 32.57 5.80
CA HIS A 669 -25.44 33.18 6.55
C HIS A 669 -25.02 33.75 7.92
N SER A 670 -23.94 33.22 8.52
CA SER A 670 -23.44 33.71 9.82
C SER A 670 -22.74 35.05 9.64
N LEU A 671 -21.95 35.22 8.57
CA LEU A 671 -21.34 36.49 8.22
C LEU A 671 -22.39 37.55 7.84
N MET A 672 -23.40 37.16 7.06
CA MET A 672 -24.54 38.05 6.75
C MET A 672 -25.23 38.54 8.02
N PHE A 673 -25.51 37.62 8.95
CA PHE A 673 -26.13 37.94 10.23
C PHE A 673 -25.27 38.91 11.06
N SER A 674 -23.97 38.64 11.19
CA SER A 674 -23.05 39.49 11.97
C SER A 674 -22.90 40.88 11.35
N LEU A 675 -22.75 40.99 10.03
CA LEU A 675 -22.71 42.28 9.33
C LEU A 675 -24.06 43.02 9.44
N ALA A 676 -25.19 42.32 9.35
CA ALA A 676 -26.51 42.92 9.52
C ALA A 676 -26.66 43.58 10.89
N ASN A 677 -26.20 42.94 11.97
CA ASN A 677 -26.18 43.53 13.31
C ASN A 677 -25.38 44.84 13.35
N VAL A 678 -24.18 44.86 12.75
CA VAL A 678 -23.32 46.06 12.66
C VAL A 678 -24.02 47.18 11.90
N LEU A 679 -24.58 46.89 10.71
CA LEU A 679 -25.29 47.89 9.91
C LEU A 679 -26.52 48.47 10.63
N GLY A 680 -27.23 47.64 11.40
CA GLY A 680 -28.37 48.08 12.21
C GLY A 680 -27.98 48.99 13.38
N LYS A 681 -26.77 48.82 13.94
CA LYS A 681 -26.18 49.76 14.91
C LYS A 681 -25.71 51.06 14.25
N SER A 682 -25.21 50.98 13.02
CA SER A 682 -24.85 52.14 12.17
C SER A 682 -26.05 52.83 11.50
N GLN A 683 -27.30 52.49 11.86
CA GLN A 683 -28.55 53.04 11.32
C GLN A 683 -28.76 52.84 9.80
N LYS A 684 -28.01 51.92 9.17
CA LYS A 684 -28.20 51.51 7.77
C LYS A 684 -29.28 50.44 7.66
N TYR A 685 -30.50 50.81 8.03
CA TYR A 685 -31.57 49.86 8.33
C TYR A 685 -31.99 48.99 7.12
N LYS A 686 -32.13 49.57 5.92
CA LYS A 686 -32.51 48.82 4.70
C LYS A 686 -31.49 47.77 4.30
N GLU A 687 -30.20 48.09 4.39
CA GLU A 687 -29.12 47.14 4.08
C GLU A 687 -29.05 46.03 5.13
N SER A 688 -29.20 46.39 6.41
CA SER A 688 -29.26 45.44 7.53
C SER A 688 -30.43 44.46 7.36
N GLU A 689 -31.64 44.96 7.06
CA GLU A 689 -32.82 44.15 6.78
C GLU A 689 -32.58 43.17 5.63
N ALA A 690 -32.03 43.65 4.51
CA ALA A 690 -31.75 42.80 3.35
C ALA A 690 -30.81 41.63 3.69
N LEU A 691 -29.78 41.87 4.51
CA LEU A 691 -28.85 40.83 4.95
C LEU A 691 -29.49 39.87 5.95
N PHE A 692 -30.27 40.35 6.92
CA PHE A 692 -31.01 39.48 7.84
C PHE A 692 -31.99 38.57 7.08
N LEU A 693 -32.73 39.10 6.11
CA LEU A 693 -33.67 38.31 5.32
C LEU A 693 -32.95 37.23 4.49
N LYS A 694 -31.77 37.53 3.94
CA LYS A 694 -30.92 36.52 3.28
C LYS A 694 -30.42 35.46 4.26
N ALA A 695 -29.95 35.85 5.45
CA ALA A 695 -29.50 34.93 6.48
C ALA A 695 -30.63 34.00 6.97
N ILE A 696 -31.83 34.55 7.18
CA ILE A 696 -33.05 33.79 7.54
C ILE A 696 -33.46 32.85 6.41
N LYS A 697 -33.38 33.29 5.14
CA LYS A 697 -33.69 32.42 4.00
C LYS A 697 -32.76 31.21 3.94
N ALA A 698 -31.49 31.39 4.29
CA ALA A 698 -30.51 30.31 4.35
C ALA A 698 -30.68 29.41 5.59
N ASN A 699 -31.05 29.98 6.75
CA ASN A 699 -31.31 29.24 7.98
C ASN A 699 -32.59 29.74 8.69
N PRO A 700 -33.78 29.25 8.30
CA PRO A 700 -35.06 29.79 8.77
C PRO A 700 -35.42 29.38 10.20
N ASN A 701 -34.78 28.36 10.75
CA ASN A 701 -35.08 27.85 12.09
C ASN A 701 -34.20 28.50 13.19
N ALA A 702 -33.34 29.45 12.83
CA ALA A 702 -32.51 30.17 13.78
C ALA A 702 -33.33 31.26 14.50
N ALA A 703 -33.77 30.97 15.73
CA ALA A 703 -34.52 31.92 16.56
C ALA A 703 -33.79 33.26 16.72
N SER A 704 -32.46 33.23 16.93
CA SER A 704 -31.62 34.43 17.06
C SER A 704 -31.68 35.36 15.84
N TYR A 705 -31.88 34.82 14.63
CA TYR A 705 -31.94 35.63 13.41
C TYR A 705 -33.24 36.44 13.37
N HIS A 706 -34.35 35.82 13.74
CA HIS A 706 -35.63 36.51 13.89
C HIS A 706 -35.63 37.48 15.07
N GLY A 707 -35.03 37.11 16.21
CA GLY A 707 -34.91 37.97 17.39
C GLY A 707 -34.16 39.27 17.10
N ASN A 708 -33.01 39.18 16.42
CA ASN A 708 -32.21 40.37 16.09
C ASN A 708 -32.82 41.21 14.96
N LEU A 709 -33.49 40.59 13.97
CA LEU A 709 -34.27 41.34 12.98
C LEU A 709 -35.44 42.09 13.66
N ALA A 710 -36.08 41.50 14.67
CA ALA A 710 -37.09 42.19 15.46
C ALA A 710 -36.52 43.39 16.22
N VAL A 711 -35.32 43.25 16.80
CA VAL A 711 -34.59 44.37 17.43
C VAL A 711 -34.27 45.48 16.42
N LEU A 712 -33.87 45.12 15.19
CA LEU A 712 -33.67 46.09 14.12
C LEU A 712 -34.94 46.88 13.83
N TYR A 713 -36.08 46.20 13.60
CA TYR A 713 -37.35 46.87 13.33
C TYR A 713 -37.84 47.71 14.50
N HIS A 714 -37.65 47.24 15.74
CA HIS A 714 -38.01 47.99 16.93
C HIS A 714 -37.20 49.29 17.02
N ARG A 715 -35.90 49.24 16.71
CA ARG A 715 -35.03 50.43 16.64
C ARG A 715 -35.39 51.36 15.48
N TRP A 716 -35.75 50.80 14.33
CA TRP A 716 -36.13 51.54 13.12
C TRP A 716 -37.53 52.17 13.23
N GLY A 717 -38.37 51.70 14.15
CA GLY A 717 -39.73 52.21 14.38
C GLY A 717 -40.83 51.40 13.70
N ASN A 718 -40.51 50.30 13.02
CA ASN A 718 -41.47 49.39 12.38
C ASN A 718 -42.03 48.41 13.42
N LEU A 719 -42.90 48.91 14.31
CA LEU A 719 -43.32 48.18 15.52
C LEU A 719 -44.11 46.89 15.22
N ASP A 720 -44.92 46.85 14.15
CA ASP A 720 -45.69 45.66 13.78
C ASP A 720 -44.79 44.53 13.25
N LEU A 721 -43.80 44.88 12.43
CA LEU A 721 -42.80 43.91 11.94
C LEU A 721 -41.92 43.42 13.09
N ALA A 722 -41.54 44.30 14.02
CA ALA A 722 -40.82 43.94 15.23
C ALA A 722 -41.61 42.91 16.05
N LYS A 723 -42.90 43.17 16.31
CA LYS A 723 -43.79 42.25 17.03
C LYS A 723 -43.84 40.88 16.35
N LYS A 724 -44.09 40.84 15.04
CA LYS A 724 -44.16 39.59 14.27
C LYS A 724 -42.88 38.76 14.42
N HIS A 725 -41.71 39.37 14.30
CA HIS A 725 -40.44 38.65 14.38
C HIS A 725 -40.04 38.26 15.80
N TYR A 726 -40.42 39.03 16.84
CA TYR A 726 -40.28 38.60 18.23
C TYR A 726 -41.12 37.35 18.52
N GLU A 727 -42.35 37.30 18.03
CA GLU A 727 -43.24 36.14 18.19
C GLU A 727 -42.70 34.90 17.46
N VAL A 728 -42.19 35.07 16.24
CA VAL A 728 -41.54 33.97 15.50
C VAL A 728 -40.31 33.47 16.24
N SER A 729 -39.44 34.37 16.73
CA SER A 729 -38.25 34.00 17.51
C SER A 729 -38.63 33.19 18.76
N LEU A 730 -39.58 33.66 19.56
CA LEU A 730 -40.03 32.98 20.78
C LEU A 730 -40.81 31.69 20.51
N LYS A 731 -41.40 31.53 19.33
CA LYS A 731 -42.01 30.28 18.89
C LYS A 731 -40.95 29.23 18.55
N LEU A 732 -39.84 29.65 17.94
CA LEU A 732 -38.71 28.77 17.61
C LEU A 732 -37.91 28.40 18.86
N ASP A 733 -37.68 29.37 19.75
CA ASP A 733 -37.02 29.16 21.04
C ASP A 733 -37.65 30.07 22.12
N PRO A 734 -38.47 29.52 23.02
CA PRO A 734 -39.07 30.27 24.12
C PRO A 734 -38.07 30.89 25.11
N MET A 735 -36.83 30.40 25.13
CA MET A 735 -35.73 30.86 25.98
C MET A 735 -34.70 31.70 25.22
N ALA A 736 -35.04 32.15 24.00
CA ALA A 736 -34.16 32.96 23.16
C ALA A 736 -33.60 34.18 23.95
N PRO A 737 -32.28 34.26 24.19
CA PRO A 737 -31.69 35.25 25.08
C PRO A 737 -32.02 36.70 24.66
N GLY A 738 -32.47 37.51 25.61
CA GLY A 738 -32.79 38.93 25.39
C GLY A 738 -34.04 39.20 24.53
N THR A 739 -34.61 38.19 23.88
CA THR A 739 -35.75 38.36 22.97
C THR A 739 -37.03 38.67 23.75
N LYS A 740 -37.28 37.96 24.85
CA LYS A 740 -38.46 38.13 25.69
C LYS A 740 -38.47 39.50 26.37
N GLU A 741 -37.32 39.93 26.90
CA GLU A 741 -37.15 41.24 27.54
C GLU A 741 -37.41 42.37 26.53
N ASN A 742 -36.79 42.28 25.35
CA ASN A 742 -36.98 43.26 24.27
C ASN A 742 -38.42 43.28 23.75
N TYR A 743 -39.08 42.13 23.67
CA TYR A 743 -40.49 42.06 23.27
C TYR A 743 -41.42 42.70 24.31
N ASN A 744 -41.16 42.48 25.60
CA ASN A 744 -41.92 43.12 26.68
C ASN A 744 -41.77 44.65 26.65
N LEU A 745 -40.57 45.17 26.33
CA LEU A 745 -40.36 46.61 26.12
C LEU A 745 -41.19 47.14 24.95
N LEU A 746 -41.22 46.42 23.82
CA LEU A 746 -42.05 46.77 22.68
C LEU A 746 -43.55 46.80 23.06
N ARG A 747 -44.03 45.79 23.79
CA ARG A 747 -45.43 45.70 24.24
C ARG A 747 -45.83 46.90 25.10
N ARG A 748 -45.02 47.26 26.09
CA ARG A 748 -45.26 48.46 26.93
C ARG A 748 -45.32 49.74 26.09
N LYS A 749 -44.43 49.86 25.09
CA LYS A 749 -44.42 51.02 24.18
C LYS A 749 -45.67 51.07 23.31
N LEU A 750 -46.13 49.93 22.78
CA LEU A 750 -47.38 49.83 22.01
C LEU A 750 -48.60 50.20 22.87
N GLU A 751 -48.66 49.72 24.11
CA GLU A 751 -49.72 50.06 25.07
C GLU A 751 -49.73 51.56 25.40
N GLN A 752 -48.56 52.19 25.54
CA GLN A 752 -48.45 53.64 25.74
C GLN A 752 -48.91 54.46 24.52
N LEU A 753 -48.59 54.00 23.30
CA LEU A 753 -49.02 54.65 22.07
C LEU A 753 -50.53 54.54 21.87
N GLN A 754 -51.13 53.39 22.21
CA GLN A 754 -52.57 53.20 22.20
C GLN A 754 -53.29 54.12 23.20
N LYS A 755 -52.74 54.30 24.42
CA LYS A 755 -53.28 55.22 25.43
C LYS A 755 -53.13 56.71 25.09
N LYS A 756 -52.24 57.09 24.18
CA LYS A 756 -52.06 58.47 23.70
C LYS A 756 -52.88 58.81 22.45
N GLY A 757 -53.34 57.78 21.73
CA GLY A 757 -54.19 57.92 20.54
C GLY A 757 -55.70 57.73 20.80
N SER A 758 -56.07 57.25 22.00
CA SER A 758 -57.41 57.31 22.59
C SER A 758 -57.58 58.59 23.38
#